data_AF-A0A0Q4Q9S8-F1
#
_entry.id   AF-A0A0Q4Q9S8-F1
#
_cell.length_a   1.000
_cell.length_b   1.000
_cell.length_c   1.000
_cell.angle_alpha   90.00
_cell.angle_beta   90.00
_cell.angle_gamma   90.00
#
_symmetry.space_group_name_H-M   'P 1'
#
loop_
_entity.id
_entity.type
_entity.pdbx_description
1 polymer ?
#
loop_
_entity_poly.entity_id
_entity_poly.type
_entity_poly.pdbx_seq_one_letter_code
_entity_poly.pdbx_strand_id
1 'polypeptide(L)'
;MLKDDQDDIEESTIESSHYQFIQVDNKISPEANLKKHNNRTRKIWKHLQSKGWFYYGVVRKWTAVFRCDTHYVAVHHFITDQPKDEMIGAPELAFNWKELLLSESNLQVASLLYGLENHFGMSVTIPQQAFTDAFKQEVLSGKVSQSLFSPKHKLMIWCKSDEFCLLLEVYIGQKQISPYGVKEPFEWPDLTQKTEYIKQSIFDFDVSMDPINSDQHNSGNQEYMGIEDKVPDEVLEVSRQAIRKMFEENEKVICAYSGGKDSTVIVQMCVEFALENPEYQDKLHIISASTGVENPIIEQHVRRMKDVILRTLNQRFKNGFGEERYVIVEPLIEDNFVTCIFGKSFSPPTQSFRWCISRLKVGPARTDLMRFSDEEIIVQALGVRSSESSNRTRSINHHFGDDFYGVHVIRCIRTAPPIRHWSATDVATFLARHPSPWTEEYSNYQLINIYGFAAGMMECPIGAMITNDNDAIKSCSGSAARFGCWSCTVVKEDISLKNLVEAYPEELSHLYEMRNILKSAQDIRYGGFTGYKRSRKAGTFQPGYGDLTIDMRTILLNHWSRLGVPMKEEEILAITKLVRQREIKEGLAIPDRFWEALFQLLPITPGPFTSSLFHPVWEPDYLVDNDGTKIKSKSVGIDRMTENDNIWIKRFEGVSRVAATLKVGQSVRILTEMTSFYGECTEIIRNEFGHIQQLSLNISGESVTISLAFIHDIEAVTFKDKLIEGRQLVLDI
;
A
#
# COMPACT_ATOMS: atom_id res chain seq x y z
N MET A 1 21.44 -55.40 10.08
CA MET A 1 21.86 -55.31 11.50
C MET A 1 21.14 -54.13 12.09
N LEU A 2 20.09 -54.44 12.85
CA LEU A 2 19.39 -53.54 13.76
C LEU A 2 20.38 -53.02 14.80
N LYS A 3 20.28 -51.75 15.17
CA LYS A 3 20.49 -51.31 16.54
C LYS A 3 19.45 -50.25 16.86
N ASP A 4 18.59 -50.64 17.79
CA ASP A 4 17.74 -49.80 18.61
C ASP A 4 18.59 -48.73 19.29
N ASP A 5 18.08 -47.50 19.35
CA ASP A 5 18.26 -46.63 20.50
C ASP A 5 16.87 -46.10 20.86
N GLN A 6 16.36 -46.62 21.98
CA GLN A 6 15.26 -46.05 22.74
C GLN A 6 15.78 -44.78 23.38
N ASP A 7 15.30 -43.62 22.94
CA ASP A 7 15.44 -42.39 23.70
C ASP A 7 14.21 -42.21 24.58
N ASP A 8 14.48 -42.23 25.88
CA ASP A 8 13.59 -41.96 26.98
C ASP A 8 12.85 -40.63 26.80
N ILE A 9 11.57 -40.66 27.16
CA ILE A 9 10.72 -39.48 27.33
C ILE A 9 11.22 -38.77 28.60
N GLU A 10 12.22 -37.91 28.45
CA GLU A 10 12.47 -36.83 29.41
C GLU A 10 11.47 -35.70 29.13
N GLU A 11 10.68 -35.34 30.14
CA GLU A 11 9.93 -34.10 30.23
C GLU A 11 10.89 -32.91 30.05
N SER A 12 11.15 -32.55 28.80
CA SER A 12 11.87 -31.35 28.45
C SER A 12 10.96 -30.14 28.71
N THR A 13 11.28 -29.43 29.79
CA THR A 13 11.01 -28.01 29.96
C THR A 13 11.06 -27.29 28.61
N ILE A 14 9.96 -26.65 28.24
CA ILE A 14 9.76 -25.91 26.98
C ILE A 14 10.80 -24.77 26.90
N GLU A 15 11.96 -25.04 26.30
CA GLU A 15 13.00 -24.05 26.04
C GLU A 15 12.63 -23.16 24.83
N SER A 16 12.10 -21.99 25.19
CA SER A 16 11.95 -20.71 24.50
C SER A 16 12.93 -20.29 23.36
N SER A 17 13.11 -21.04 22.27
CA SER A 17 14.17 -20.68 21.29
C SER A 17 13.81 -20.68 19.79
N HIS A 18 12.65 -20.15 19.39
CA HIS A 18 12.44 -19.83 17.95
C HIS A 18 12.86 -18.41 17.56
N TYR A 19 12.94 -17.48 18.51
CA TYR A 19 13.22 -16.07 18.23
C TYR A 19 14.44 -15.55 18.97
N GLN A 20 15.34 -14.91 18.22
CA GLN A 20 16.54 -14.31 18.77
C GLN A 20 16.38 -12.79 18.81
N PHE A 21 16.51 -12.20 20.00
CA PHE A 21 16.53 -10.76 20.17
C PHE A 21 17.97 -10.23 20.14
N ILE A 22 18.26 -9.30 19.23
CA ILE A 22 19.57 -8.64 19.12
C ILE A 22 19.46 -7.23 19.69
N GLN A 23 20.30 -6.93 20.68
CA GLN A 23 20.51 -5.56 21.09
C GLN A 23 21.38 -4.82 20.07
N VAL A 24 20.89 -3.67 19.64
CA VAL A 24 21.58 -2.73 18.74
C VAL A 24 21.34 -1.32 19.25
N ASP A 25 22.27 -0.43 18.93
CA ASP A 25 22.07 1.00 19.19
C ASP A 25 20.94 1.54 18.31
N ASN A 26 19.82 1.78 18.97
CA ASN A 26 18.64 2.30 18.34
C ASN A 26 18.76 3.82 18.20
N LYS A 27 18.23 4.36 17.09
CA LYS A 27 18.17 5.81 16.83
C LYS A 27 17.01 6.51 17.52
N ILE A 28 16.26 5.79 18.35
CA ILE A 28 15.15 6.34 19.12
C ILE A 28 15.70 6.84 20.44
N SER A 29 15.44 8.11 20.75
CA SER A 29 15.86 8.79 21.97
C SER A 29 14.61 9.10 22.81
N PRO A 30 14.21 8.22 23.74
CA PRO A 30 13.07 8.46 24.62
C PRO A 30 13.32 9.69 25.50
N GLU A 31 12.27 10.46 25.78
CA GLU A 31 12.34 11.63 26.65
C GLU A 31 11.68 11.36 28.02
N ALA A 32 12.24 11.98 29.08
CA ALA A 32 11.67 11.98 30.43
C ALA A 32 10.47 12.94 30.55
N ASN A 33 9.54 12.91 29.60
CA ASN A 33 8.68 14.05 29.36
C ASN A 33 7.23 13.69 28.97
N LEU A 34 6.33 13.69 29.96
CA LEU A 34 4.89 13.51 29.74
C LEU A 34 4.15 14.80 29.31
N LYS A 35 4.83 15.88 28.86
CA LYS A 35 4.26 17.25 28.70
C LYS A 35 2.91 17.34 27.97
N LYS A 36 2.59 16.48 27.00
CA LYS A 36 1.25 16.46 26.35
C LYS A 36 0.29 15.56 27.12
N HIS A 37 -0.24 16.05 28.22
CA HIS A 37 -1.26 15.38 29.03
C HIS A 37 -2.38 16.36 29.42
N ASN A 38 -3.58 15.86 29.65
CA ASN A 38 -4.66 16.62 30.28
C ASN A 38 -4.76 16.22 31.77
N ASN A 39 -5.65 16.86 32.52
CA ASN A 39 -5.83 16.56 33.95
C ASN A 39 -6.24 15.10 34.21
N ARG A 40 -6.99 14.48 33.30
CA ARG A 40 -7.41 13.08 33.44
C ARG A 40 -6.26 12.10 33.13
N THR A 41 -5.53 12.26 32.03
CA THR A 41 -4.39 11.39 31.71
C THR A 41 -3.30 11.47 32.76
N ARG A 42 -3.11 12.64 33.39
CA ARG A 42 -2.22 12.78 34.56
C ARG A 42 -2.64 11.95 35.77
N LYS A 43 -3.95 11.86 36.04
CA LYS A 43 -4.45 10.97 37.11
C LYS A 43 -4.19 9.51 36.76
N ILE A 44 -4.29 9.12 35.48
CA ILE A 44 -3.92 7.78 35.02
C ILE A 44 -2.42 7.52 35.25
N TRP A 45 -1.55 8.47 34.93
CA TRP A 45 -0.10 8.36 35.20
C TRP A 45 0.21 8.19 36.69
N LYS A 46 -0.45 8.98 37.56
CA LYS A 46 -0.34 8.82 39.02
C LYS A 46 -0.85 7.46 39.49
N HIS A 47 -1.93 6.97 38.88
CA HIS A 47 -2.47 5.66 39.20
C HIS A 47 -1.46 4.55 38.87
N LEU A 48 -0.87 4.57 37.66
CA LEU A 48 0.20 3.65 37.28
C LEU A 48 1.39 3.70 38.25
N GLN A 49 1.86 4.90 38.60
CA GLN A 49 2.94 5.09 39.58
C GLN A 49 2.59 4.48 40.94
N SER A 50 1.37 4.72 41.44
CA SER A 50 0.90 4.17 42.72
C SER A 50 0.74 2.65 42.73
N LYS A 51 0.55 2.04 41.56
CA LYS A 51 0.40 0.59 41.37
C LYS A 51 1.71 -0.11 41.01
N GLY A 52 2.86 0.58 41.11
CA GLY A 52 4.18 -0.02 40.95
C GLY A 52 4.64 -0.19 39.50
N TRP A 53 4.07 0.57 38.56
CA TRP A 53 4.54 0.55 37.17
C TRP A 53 5.85 1.35 37.02
N PHE A 54 6.80 0.80 36.28
CA PHE A 54 8.03 1.48 35.90
C PHE A 54 7.79 2.28 34.62
N TYR A 55 8.16 3.57 34.63
CA TYR A 55 8.12 4.42 33.47
C TYR A 55 9.40 4.26 32.65
N TYR A 56 9.26 3.94 31.36
CA TYR A 56 10.41 3.72 30.47
C TYR A 56 10.68 4.92 29.56
N GLY A 57 9.81 5.94 29.53
CA GLY A 57 10.04 7.14 28.72
C GLY A 57 8.97 7.35 27.65
N VAL A 58 9.05 8.51 27.00
CA VAL A 58 8.17 8.95 25.92
C VAL A 58 8.91 8.79 24.60
N VAL A 59 8.45 7.86 23.76
CA VAL A 59 9.03 7.52 22.44
C VAL A 59 8.71 8.58 21.40
N ARG A 60 7.50 9.13 21.50
CA ARG A 60 6.96 10.23 20.71
C ARG A 60 6.07 11.04 21.62
N LYS A 61 5.78 12.30 21.29
CA LYS A 61 4.92 13.20 22.07
C LYS A 61 3.53 12.64 22.46
N TRP A 62 3.14 11.48 21.93
CA TRP A 62 1.88 10.80 22.16
C TRP A 62 2.00 9.31 22.52
N THR A 63 3.21 8.80 22.75
CA THR A 63 3.45 7.39 23.07
C THR A 63 4.44 7.27 24.22
N ALA A 64 3.98 6.71 25.33
CA ALA A 64 4.79 6.41 26.51
C ALA A 64 4.85 4.90 26.74
N VAL A 65 6.00 4.39 27.18
CA VAL A 65 6.19 2.97 27.49
C VAL A 65 6.28 2.79 28.99
N PHE A 66 5.60 1.78 29.50
CA PHE A 66 5.59 1.38 30.89
C PHE A 66 5.86 -0.12 31.00
N ARG A 67 6.34 -0.55 32.16
CA ARG A 67 6.56 -1.96 32.48
C ARG A 67 6.01 -2.29 33.85
N CYS A 68 5.40 -3.46 33.98
CA CYS A 68 5.04 -4.07 35.26
C CYS A 68 5.33 -5.57 35.16
N ASP A 69 6.10 -6.10 36.12
CA ASP A 69 6.57 -7.49 36.12
C ASP A 69 7.24 -7.89 34.78
N THR A 70 6.62 -8.86 34.08
CA THR A 70 7.05 -9.37 32.78
C THR A 70 6.42 -8.64 31.59
N HIS A 71 5.47 -7.73 31.82
CA HIS A 71 4.68 -7.09 30.79
C HIS A 71 5.17 -5.69 30.45
N TYR A 72 5.23 -5.39 29.14
CA TYR A 72 5.37 -4.02 28.65
C TYR A 72 4.01 -3.52 28.15
N VAL A 73 3.71 -2.25 28.42
CA VAL A 73 2.55 -1.56 27.88
C VAL A 73 3.01 -0.27 27.22
N ALA A 74 2.75 -0.13 25.93
CA ALA A 74 2.86 1.16 25.25
C ALA A 74 1.49 1.83 25.25
N VAL A 75 1.41 3.04 25.79
CA VAL A 75 0.18 3.84 25.83
C VAL A 75 0.28 4.94 24.79
N HIS A 76 -0.59 4.85 23.78
CA HIS A 76 -0.77 5.84 22.74
C HIS A 76 -1.97 6.71 23.09
N HIS A 77 -1.87 8.03 22.94
CA HIS A 77 -2.95 8.93 23.33
C HIS A 77 -3.38 9.92 22.24
N PHE A 78 -4.70 10.09 22.15
CA PHE A 78 -5.45 11.02 21.31
C PHE A 78 -6.12 12.04 22.24
N ILE A 79 -5.38 13.11 22.56
CA ILE A 79 -5.81 14.12 23.56
C ILE A 79 -6.38 15.35 22.88
N THR A 80 -5.75 15.80 21.79
CA THR A 80 -6.12 17.02 21.05
C THR A 80 -6.99 16.72 19.83
N ASP A 81 -7.10 15.45 19.48
CA ASP A 81 -7.66 14.95 18.24
C ASP A 81 -8.41 13.64 18.54
N GLN A 82 -9.43 13.33 17.75
CA GLN A 82 -10.15 12.07 17.83
C GLN A 82 -9.54 11.07 16.85
N PRO A 83 -9.44 9.77 17.23
CA PRO A 83 -8.99 8.74 16.30
C PRO A 83 -10.00 8.57 15.18
N LYS A 84 -9.53 8.23 13.98
CA LYS A 84 -10.38 7.88 12.85
C LYS A 84 -10.96 6.49 13.06
N ASP A 85 -12.28 6.37 13.05
CA ASP A 85 -12.96 5.08 13.26
C ASP A 85 -12.58 4.03 12.21
N GLU A 86 -12.36 4.45 10.96
CA GLU A 86 -11.84 3.62 9.86
C GLU A 86 -10.56 2.84 10.21
N MET A 87 -9.75 3.36 11.14
CA MET A 87 -8.45 2.79 11.51
C MET A 87 -8.50 1.95 12.81
N ILE A 88 -9.65 1.88 13.48
CA ILE A 88 -9.82 1.22 14.79
C ILE A 88 -10.17 -0.28 14.64
N GLY A 89 -10.53 -0.72 13.44
CA GLY A 89 -11.08 -2.06 13.17
C GLY A 89 -12.58 -2.11 13.42
N ALA A 90 -13.16 -3.31 13.53
CA ALA A 90 -14.58 -3.55 13.82
C ALA A 90 -14.83 -3.65 15.34
N PRO A 91 -15.16 -2.54 16.05
CA PRO A 91 -15.39 -2.54 17.50
C PRO A 91 -16.64 -3.34 17.92
N GLU A 92 -17.62 -3.53 17.03
CA GLU A 92 -18.82 -4.33 17.27
C GLU A 92 -18.54 -5.83 17.46
N LEU A 93 -17.40 -6.31 16.95
CA LEU A 93 -16.91 -7.67 17.13
C LEU A 93 -15.90 -7.77 18.30
N ALA A 94 -15.90 -6.79 19.20
CA ALA A 94 -14.89 -6.70 20.25
C ALA A 94 -14.98 -7.83 21.28
N PHE A 95 -13.82 -8.30 21.72
CA PHE A 95 -13.70 -9.26 22.81
C PHE A 95 -13.84 -8.57 24.17
N ASN A 96 -14.41 -9.29 25.13
CA ASN A 96 -14.36 -8.89 26.52
C ASN A 96 -12.94 -9.11 27.08
N TRP A 97 -12.31 -8.03 27.52
CA TRP A 97 -10.95 -8.11 28.07
C TRP A 97 -10.85 -9.00 29.32
N LYS A 98 -11.96 -9.16 30.07
CA LYS A 98 -12.03 -9.99 31.28
C LYS A 98 -11.83 -11.47 30.94
N GLU A 99 -12.33 -11.93 29.79
CA GLU A 99 -12.18 -13.32 29.36
C GLU A 99 -10.72 -13.67 29.02
N LEU A 100 -9.93 -12.68 28.61
CA LEU A 100 -8.56 -12.86 28.15
C LEU A 100 -7.51 -12.67 29.25
N LEU A 101 -7.75 -11.76 30.21
CA LEU A 101 -6.71 -11.25 31.12
C LEU A 101 -6.92 -11.62 32.59
N LEU A 102 -7.91 -12.44 32.94
CA LEU A 102 -8.18 -12.85 34.33
C LEU A 102 -7.24 -13.95 34.88
N SER A 103 -6.18 -14.33 34.16
CA SER A 103 -5.15 -15.23 34.67
C SER A 103 -4.24 -14.52 35.69
N GLU A 104 -3.68 -15.27 36.66
CA GLU A 104 -2.79 -14.71 37.69
C GLU A 104 -1.60 -13.92 37.10
N SER A 105 -1.06 -14.41 35.99
CA SER A 105 0.04 -13.77 35.25
C SER A 105 -0.30 -12.40 34.68
N ASN A 106 -1.58 -12.08 34.46
CA ASN A 106 -2.06 -10.87 33.79
C ASN A 106 -2.78 -9.89 34.73
N LEU A 107 -2.84 -10.20 36.04
CA LEU A 107 -3.62 -9.44 37.03
C LEU A 107 -3.28 -7.93 37.07
N GLN A 108 -2.02 -7.55 36.85
CA GLN A 108 -1.61 -6.15 36.86
C GLN A 108 -2.18 -5.38 35.65
N VAL A 109 -2.21 -6.01 34.48
CA VAL A 109 -2.83 -5.45 33.28
C VAL A 109 -4.35 -5.39 33.47
N ALA A 110 -4.96 -6.45 34.00
CA ALA A 110 -6.39 -6.48 34.32
C ALA A 110 -6.79 -5.38 35.32
N SER A 111 -5.96 -5.15 36.36
CA SER A 111 -6.15 -4.09 37.36
C SER A 111 -6.08 -2.69 36.73
N LEU A 112 -5.15 -2.47 35.78
CA LEU A 112 -5.10 -1.23 35.00
C LEU A 112 -6.40 -1.02 34.21
N LEU A 113 -6.86 -2.02 33.46
CA LEU A 113 -8.09 -1.92 32.67
C LEU A 113 -9.33 -1.71 33.54
N TYR A 114 -9.42 -2.41 34.67
CA TYR A 114 -10.47 -2.21 35.65
C TYR A 114 -10.46 -0.77 36.20
N GLY A 115 -9.28 -0.21 36.46
CA GLY A 115 -9.13 1.18 36.86
C GLY A 115 -9.61 2.16 35.78
N LEU A 116 -9.25 1.93 34.51
CA LEU A 116 -9.69 2.76 33.38
C LEU A 116 -11.22 2.71 33.21
N GLU A 117 -11.82 1.53 33.32
CA GLU A 117 -13.27 1.32 33.22
C GLU A 117 -14.01 1.98 34.40
N ASN A 118 -13.64 1.63 35.63
CA ASN A 118 -14.44 1.96 36.83
C ASN A 118 -14.06 3.28 37.51
N HIS A 119 -12.78 3.64 37.52
CA HIS A 119 -12.32 4.88 38.16
C HIS A 119 -12.27 6.06 37.20
N PHE A 120 -12.03 5.81 35.90
CA PHE A 120 -11.93 6.84 34.87
C PHE A 120 -13.13 6.89 33.92
N GLY A 121 -14.07 5.94 34.03
CA GLY A 121 -15.30 5.91 33.23
C GLY A 121 -15.05 5.72 31.74
N MET A 122 -14.00 4.97 31.37
CA MET A 122 -13.63 4.76 29.97
C MET A 122 -14.29 3.47 29.44
N SER A 123 -14.80 3.52 28.22
CA SER A 123 -15.21 2.34 27.47
C SER A 123 -13.97 1.59 27.00
N VAL A 124 -13.81 0.33 27.43
CA VAL A 124 -12.65 -0.51 27.09
C VAL A 124 -13.07 -1.58 26.08
N THR A 125 -12.45 -1.59 24.90
CA THR A 125 -12.79 -2.49 23.81
C THR A 125 -11.54 -3.13 23.21
N ILE A 126 -11.56 -4.44 22.98
CA ILE A 126 -10.51 -5.16 22.27
C ILE A 126 -10.99 -5.41 20.83
N PRO A 127 -10.44 -4.72 19.81
CA PRO A 127 -10.84 -4.97 18.43
C PRO A 127 -10.42 -6.38 18.00
N GLN A 128 -11.07 -6.90 16.96
CA GLN A 128 -10.63 -8.14 16.32
C GLN A 128 -9.20 -7.98 15.80
N GLN A 129 -8.31 -8.90 16.21
CA GLN A 129 -6.89 -8.82 15.90
C GLN A 129 -6.26 -10.21 15.78
N ALA A 130 -5.05 -10.29 15.21
CA ALA A 130 -4.40 -11.57 14.91
C ALA A 130 -4.16 -12.38 16.18
N PHE A 131 -3.79 -11.67 17.26
CA PHE A 131 -3.60 -12.28 18.58
C PHE A 131 -4.88 -12.92 19.13
N THR A 132 -6.03 -12.24 19.05
CA THR A 132 -7.29 -12.77 19.61
C THR A 132 -7.80 -13.98 18.85
N ASP A 133 -7.55 -14.02 17.54
CA ASP A 133 -7.95 -15.16 16.70
C ASP A 133 -7.06 -16.37 16.96
N ALA A 134 -5.75 -16.16 17.11
CA ALA A 134 -4.82 -17.20 17.55
C ALA A 134 -5.22 -17.74 18.94
N PHE A 135 -5.55 -16.85 19.88
CA PHE A 135 -5.98 -17.25 21.23
C PHE A 135 -7.25 -18.10 21.20
N LYS A 136 -8.26 -17.72 20.40
CA LYS A 136 -9.48 -18.52 20.20
C LYS A 136 -9.17 -19.93 19.69
N GLN A 137 -8.31 -20.04 18.67
CA GLN A 137 -7.93 -21.34 18.10
C GLN A 137 -7.24 -22.25 19.13
N GLU A 138 -6.40 -21.68 20.00
CA GLU A 138 -5.77 -22.45 21.09
C GLU A 138 -6.76 -22.91 22.15
N VAL A 139 -7.67 -22.04 22.57
CA VAL A 139 -8.73 -22.40 23.54
C VAL A 139 -9.61 -23.52 22.99
N LEU A 140 -9.97 -23.47 21.71
CA LEU A 140 -10.80 -24.48 21.05
C LEU A 140 -10.05 -25.81 20.84
N SER A 141 -8.75 -25.76 20.56
CA SER A 141 -7.94 -26.96 20.30
C SER A 141 -7.36 -27.60 21.58
N GLY A 142 -7.39 -26.89 22.70
CA GLY A 142 -6.80 -27.33 23.97
C GLY A 142 -5.27 -27.46 23.95
N LYS A 143 -4.60 -26.93 22.91
CA LYS A 143 -3.15 -26.98 22.73
C LYS A 143 -2.60 -25.57 22.62
N VAL A 144 -1.60 -25.24 23.44
CA VAL A 144 -0.86 -23.98 23.31
C VAL A 144 0.04 -24.07 22.08
N SER A 145 -0.20 -23.22 21.09
CA SER A 145 0.59 -23.12 19.86
C SER A 145 1.76 -22.16 20.08
N GLN A 146 2.86 -22.42 19.39
CA GLN A 146 4.01 -21.50 19.41
C GLN A 146 3.65 -20.13 18.82
N SER A 147 2.56 -20.04 18.05
CA SER A 147 2.15 -18.83 17.38
C SER A 147 1.70 -17.70 18.31
N LEU A 148 1.14 -18.01 19.48
CA LEU A 148 0.76 -16.97 20.46
C LEU A 148 1.96 -16.17 20.96
N PHE A 149 3.14 -16.78 21.01
CA PHE A 149 4.35 -16.15 21.55
C PHE A 149 5.18 -15.37 20.51
N SER A 150 4.64 -15.15 19.31
CA SER A 150 5.32 -14.38 18.28
C SER A 150 5.75 -12.99 18.78
N PRO A 151 7.00 -12.54 18.55
CA PRO A 151 7.46 -11.20 18.88
C PRO A 151 6.60 -10.10 18.26
N LYS A 152 5.95 -10.40 17.13
CA LYS A 152 5.07 -9.48 16.38
C LYS A 152 3.69 -9.32 17.01
N HIS A 153 3.24 -10.26 17.85
CA HIS A 153 2.00 -10.12 18.58
C HIS A 153 2.09 -9.02 19.63
N LYS A 154 0.99 -8.26 19.72
CA LYS A 154 0.67 -7.33 20.77
C LYS A 154 -0.85 -7.30 20.89
N LEU A 155 -1.34 -7.21 22.11
CA LEU A 155 -2.76 -7.06 22.37
C LEU A 155 -3.09 -5.58 22.35
N MET A 156 -3.86 -5.16 21.35
CA MET A 156 -4.38 -3.81 21.20
C MET A 156 -5.67 -3.67 21.99
N ILE A 157 -5.77 -2.65 22.84
CA ILE A 157 -6.95 -2.36 23.65
C ILE A 157 -7.25 -0.87 23.55
N TRP A 158 -8.43 -0.54 23.04
CA TRP A 158 -8.90 0.84 22.94
C TRP A 158 -9.64 1.23 24.22
N CYS A 159 -9.29 2.38 24.78
CA CYS A 159 -10.00 2.98 25.91
C CYS A 159 -10.52 4.35 25.49
N LYS A 160 -11.84 4.48 25.30
CA LYS A 160 -12.51 5.70 24.83
C LYS A 160 -13.22 6.40 25.99
N SER A 161 -13.16 7.73 26.01
CA SER A 161 -13.97 8.59 26.88
C SER A 161 -14.40 9.83 26.10
N ASP A 162 -15.35 10.59 26.62
CA ASP A 162 -15.82 11.84 25.98
C ASP A 162 -14.72 12.89 25.81
N GLU A 163 -13.67 12.84 26.65
CA GLU A 163 -12.60 13.85 26.65
C GLU A 163 -11.37 13.47 25.81
N PHE A 164 -11.02 12.17 25.75
CA PHE A 164 -9.84 11.67 25.05
C PHE A 164 -9.91 10.16 24.83
N CYS A 165 -9.08 9.66 23.92
CA CYS A 165 -8.95 8.23 23.62
C CYS A 165 -7.52 7.74 23.84
N LEU A 166 -7.38 6.49 24.31
CA LEU A 166 -6.11 5.79 24.44
C LEU A 166 -6.13 4.49 23.64
N LEU A 167 -4.99 4.13 23.06
CA LEU A 167 -4.70 2.76 22.63
C LEU A 167 -3.59 2.22 23.52
N LEU A 168 -3.87 1.10 24.19
CA LEU A 168 -2.90 0.34 24.97
C LEU A 168 -2.42 -0.82 24.11
N GLU A 169 -1.10 -0.90 23.91
CA GLU A 169 -0.45 -2.06 23.32
C GLU A 169 0.20 -2.88 24.43
N VAL A 170 -0.39 -4.03 24.74
CA VAL A 170 0.12 -4.93 25.77
C VAL A 170 0.98 -6.01 25.11
N TYR A 171 2.22 -6.11 25.55
CA TYR A 171 3.16 -7.14 25.10
C TYR A 171 3.21 -8.22 26.17
N ILE A 172 2.54 -9.35 25.89
CA ILE A 172 2.39 -10.49 26.80
C ILE A 172 3.61 -11.42 26.70
N GLY A 173 4.01 -11.99 27.85
CA GLY A 173 5.09 -12.98 27.97
C GLY A 173 6.46 -12.38 28.27
N GLN A 174 7.46 -13.25 28.48
CA GLN A 174 8.84 -12.86 28.79
C GLN A 174 9.60 -12.36 27.56
N LYS A 175 9.15 -11.27 26.93
CA LYS A 175 9.92 -10.63 25.86
C LYS A 175 11.21 -10.04 26.46
N GLN A 176 12.36 -10.48 25.95
CA GLN A 176 13.67 -10.14 26.52
C GLN A 176 14.04 -8.65 26.35
N ILE A 177 13.37 -7.91 25.46
CA ILE A 177 13.63 -6.48 25.22
C ILE A 177 12.33 -5.66 25.19
N SER A 178 12.42 -4.41 25.58
CA SER A 178 11.36 -3.40 25.50
C SER A 178 10.92 -3.10 24.05
N PRO A 179 9.63 -2.80 23.84
CA PRO A 179 9.12 -2.38 22.54
C PRO A 179 9.62 -0.98 22.18
N TYR A 180 9.68 -0.69 20.88
CA TYR A 180 10.14 0.59 20.31
C TYR A 180 11.57 1.00 20.73
N GLY A 181 12.33 0.10 21.35
CA GLY A 181 13.74 0.24 21.71
C GLY A 181 14.07 1.25 22.78
N VAL A 182 13.27 1.22 23.84
CA VAL A 182 13.42 2.01 25.06
C VAL A 182 14.24 1.24 26.09
N LYS A 183 15.51 1.59 26.33
CA LYS A 183 16.44 0.66 27.02
C LYS A 183 16.24 0.55 28.54
N GLU A 184 16.09 1.67 29.23
CA GLU A 184 16.12 1.72 30.70
C GLU A 184 14.93 2.52 31.26
N PRO A 185 14.49 2.24 32.50
CA PRO A 185 13.47 3.02 33.17
C PRO A 185 13.96 4.45 33.43
N PHE A 186 13.07 5.41 33.22
CA PHE A 186 13.28 6.81 33.56
C PHE A 186 12.67 7.13 34.93
N GLU A 187 13.21 8.15 35.59
CA GLU A 187 12.52 8.76 36.72
C GLU A 187 11.18 9.35 36.28
N TRP A 188 10.17 9.19 37.12
CA TRP A 188 8.86 9.77 36.86
C TRP A 188 8.97 11.30 36.82
N PRO A 189 8.46 11.97 35.77
CA PRO A 189 8.43 13.43 35.75
C PRO A 189 7.51 13.96 36.85
N ASP A 190 7.70 15.21 37.27
CA ASP A 190 6.85 15.83 38.29
C ASP A 190 5.39 15.89 37.83
N LEU A 191 4.57 14.98 38.35
CA LEU A 191 3.14 14.92 38.13
C LEU A 191 2.38 15.89 39.07
N THR A 192 2.99 16.96 39.60
CA THR A 192 2.34 17.98 40.43
C THR A 192 2.08 19.32 39.70
N GLN A 193 2.92 19.70 38.73
CA GLN A 193 2.74 20.94 37.96
C GLN A 193 1.52 20.89 37.02
N LYS A 194 0.57 21.82 37.20
CA LYS A 194 -0.54 22.04 36.27
C LYS A 194 0.01 22.68 34.99
N THR A 195 -0.04 21.98 33.87
CA THR A 195 0.06 22.63 32.57
C THR A 195 -1.38 22.93 32.13
N GLU A 196 -1.80 24.20 32.25
CA GLU A 196 -3.07 24.63 31.66
C GLU A 196 -2.91 24.59 30.14
N TYR A 197 -3.62 23.66 29.50
CA TYR A 197 -3.80 23.68 28.06
C TYR A 197 -5.03 24.52 27.76
N ILE A 198 -4.80 25.65 27.11
CA ILE A 198 -5.85 26.44 26.47
C ILE A 198 -6.45 25.56 25.37
N LYS A 199 -7.76 25.28 25.43
CA LYS A 199 -8.52 24.77 24.29
C LYS A 199 -8.42 25.85 23.20
N GLN A 200 -7.52 25.69 22.24
CA GLN A 200 -7.60 26.49 21.02
C GLN A 200 -8.82 26.01 20.26
N SER A 201 -9.86 26.85 20.27
CA SER A 201 -10.92 26.85 19.27
C SER A 201 -10.27 26.93 17.89
N ILE A 202 -10.80 26.18 16.92
CA ILE A 202 -10.39 26.22 15.50
C ILE A 202 -10.43 27.65 14.91
N PHE A 203 -11.07 28.61 15.59
CA PHE A 203 -11.23 29.99 15.14
C PHE A 203 -10.41 31.05 15.91
N ASP A 204 -9.62 30.68 16.92
CA ASP A 204 -8.70 31.61 17.58
C ASP A 204 -7.28 31.43 17.03
N PHE A 205 -7.09 31.79 15.76
CA PHE A 205 -5.78 32.05 15.18
C PHE A 205 -5.35 33.47 15.56
N ASP A 206 -4.80 33.63 16.76
CA ASP A 206 -3.91 34.76 17.02
C ASP A 206 -2.48 34.33 16.68
N VAL A 207 -1.94 35.05 15.71
CA VAL A 207 -0.61 34.87 15.12
C VAL A 207 0.42 35.28 16.15
N SER A 208 0.93 34.32 16.93
CA SER A 208 2.21 34.48 17.63
C SER A 208 3.13 33.33 17.26
N MET A 209 3.77 33.50 16.10
CA MET A 209 5.04 32.86 15.82
C MET A 209 6.08 33.45 16.78
N ASP A 210 6.52 32.67 17.75
CA ASP A 210 7.84 32.89 18.33
C ASP A 210 8.88 32.13 17.52
N PRO A 211 10.04 32.75 17.28
CA PRO A 211 10.85 32.49 16.11
C PRO A 211 11.50 31.12 16.23
N ILE A 212 11.06 30.22 15.36
CA ILE A 212 11.99 29.26 14.80
C ILE A 212 13.16 30.11 14.29
N ASN A 213 14.38 29.74 14.64
CA ASN A 213 15.57 30.16 13.93
C ASN A 213 15.50 29.56 12.51
N SER A 214 14.56 30.07 11.72
CA SER A 214 14.33 29.87 10.30
C SER A 214 14.99 30.98 9.50
N ASP A 215 15.88 31.75 10.12
CA ASP A 215 16.85 32.64 9.46
C ASP A 215 18.01 31.85 8.86
N GLN A 216 17.70 30.77 8.16
CA GLN A 216 18.28 30.61 6.85
C GLN A 216 17.17 30.95 5.88
N HIS A 217 17.18 32.20 5.43
CA HIS A 217 16.55 32.67 4.21
C HIS A 217 16.49 31.52 3.20
N ASN A 218 15.35 30.85 3.12
CA ASN A 218 14.91 30.28 1.86
C ASN A 218 14.31 31.46 1.08
N SER A 219 15.17 32.43 0.76
CA SER A 219 15.04 33.23 -0.47
C SER A 219 15.28 32.27 -1.64
N GLY A 220 14.46 31.22 -1.73
CA GLY A 220 14.32 30.47 -2.96
C GLY A 220 13.40 31.32 -3.80
N ASN A 221 13.96 32.01 -4.80
CA ASN A 221 13.19 32.59 -5.90
C ASN A 221 12.13 31.56 -6.32
N GLN A 222 10.87 31.78 -5.94
CA GLN A 222 9.76 31.00 -6.47
C GLN A 222 9.70 31.35 -7.96
N GLU A 223 10.09 30.39 -8.80
CA GLU A 223 9.98 30.57 -10.25
C GLU A 223 8.50 30.72 -10.59
N TYR A 224 8.16 31.89 -11.12
CA TYR A 224 6.90 32.16 -11.79
C TYR A 224 6.87 31.35 -13.09
N MET A 225 5.84 30.53 -13.32
CA MET A 225 5.62 29.91 -14.64
C MET A 225 4.80 30.87 -15.52
N GLY A 226 5.46 31.86 -16.08
CA GLY A 226 4.89 32.67 -17.16
C GLY A 226 5.00 31.93 -18.49
N ILE A 227 4.14 32.27 -19.44
CA ILE A 227 4.34 31.89 -20.85
C ILE A 227 4.64 33.17 -21.60
N GLU A 228 5.87 33.25 -22.11
CA GLU A 228 6.33 34.38 -22.89
C GLU A 228 5.99 34.17 -24.38
N ASP A 229 6.35 35.14 -25.21
CA ASP A 229 6.14 35.04 -26.67
C ASP A 229 7.12 34.06 -27.32
N LYS A 230 8.36 33.98 -26.81
CA LYS A 230 9.37 33.03 -27.26
C LYS A 230 10.36 32.69 -26.15
N VAL A 231 10.96 31.51 -26.23
CA VAL A 231 12.13 31.17 -25.41
C VAL A 231 13.33 31.97 -25.93
N PRO A 232 14.20 32.52 -25.07
CA PRO A 232 15.40 33.21 -25.52
C PRO A 232 16.26 32.36 -26.45
N ASP A 233 16.69 32.92 -27.58
CA ASP A 233 17.42 32.18 -28.62
C ASP A 233 18.74 31.61 -28.08
N GLU A 234 19.43 32.33 -27.19
CA GLU A 234 20.65 31.87 -26.52
C GLU A 234 20.42 30.61 -25.68
N VAL A 235 19.29 30.53 -24.95
CA VAL A 235 18.94 29.39 -24.09
C VAL A 235 18.68 28.15 -24.95
N LEU A 236 17.97 28.31 -26.07
CA LEU A 236 17.71 27.25 -27.04
C LEU A 236 18.99 26.76 -27.72
N GLU A 237 19.86 27.66 -28.15
CA GLU A 237 21.11 27.30 -28.84
C GLU A 237 22.05 26.50 -27.94
N VAL A 238 22.20 26.87 -26.67
CA VAL A 238 22.99 26.09 -25.70
C VAL A 238 22.45 24.66 -25.58
N SER A 239 21.14 24.49 -25.50
CA SER A 239 20.53 23.16 -25.43
C SER A 239 20.63 22.38 -26.74
N ARG A 240 20.48 23.03 -27.90
CA ARG A 240 20.69 22.39 -29.21
C ARG A 240 22.13 21.90 -29.38
N GLN A 241 23.11 22.69 -28.95
CA GLN A 241 24.51 22.28 -28.94
C GLN A 241 24.75 21.10 -27.99
N ALA A 242 24.13 21.12 -26.80
CA ALA A 242 24.19 20.01 -25.85
C ALA A 242 23.61 18.72 -26.44
N ILE A 243 22.45 18.78 -27.10
CA ILE A 243 21.85 17.62 -27.79
C ILE A 243 22.74 17.13 -28.93
N ARG A 244 23.25 18.02 -29.79
CA ARG A 244 24.19 17.65 -30.86
C ARG A 244 25.39 16.89 -30.30
N LYS A 245 26.04 17.45 -29.28
CA LYS A 245 27.19 16.83 -28.60
C LYS A 245 26.87 15.43 -28.09
N MET A 246 25.68 15.24 -27.53
CA MET A 246 25.23 13.93 -27.06
C MET A 246 25.13 12.89 -28.18
N PHE A 247 24.61 13.25 -29.35
CA PHE A 247 24.49 12.32 -30.48
C PHE A 247 25.82 12.07 -31.21
N GLU A 248 26.70 13.06 -31.27
CA GLU A 248 28.02 12.94 -31.90
C GLU A 248 28.99 12.07 -31.09
N GLU A 249 29.01 12.25 -29.76
CA GLU A 249 30.02 11.62 -28.88
C GLU A 249 29.58 10.28 -28.27
N ASN A 250 28.38 9.77 -28.56
CA ASN A 250 27.86 8.54 -27.95
C ASN A 250 27.30 7.59 -29.00
N GLU A 251 27.31 6.29 -28.69
CA GLU A 251 26.71 5.27 -29.55
C GLU A 251 25.20 5.32 -29.47
N LYS A 252 24.65 5.50 -28.25
CA LYS A 252 23.22 5.62 -27.98
C LYS A 252 22.90 6.82 -27.11
N VAL A 253 21.75 7.45 -27.37
CA VAL A 253 21.17 8.56 -26.61
C VAL A 253 19.84 8.10 -26.03
N ILE A 254 19.81 7.96 -24.71
CA ILE A 254 18.64 7.47 -23.97
C ILE A 254 17.95 8.64 -23.29
N CYS A 255 16.76 9.02 -23.76
CA CYS A 255 15.92 10.01 -23.11
C CYS A 255 15.18 9.37 -21.93
N ALA A 256 15.49 9.78 -20.69
CA ALA A 256 14.71 9.39 -19.53
C ALA A 256 13.42 10.22 -19.49
N TYR A 257 12.30 9.59 -19.86
CA TYR A 257 11.00 10.23 -19.96
C TYR A 257 10.11 9.88 -18.76
N SER A 258 9.44 10.86 -18.17
CA SER A 258 8.53 10.63 -17.04
C SER A 258 7.14 11.20 -17.22
N GLY A 259 6.76 11.61 -18.44
CA GLY A 259 5.50 12.32 -18.68
C GLY A 259 5.44 13.74 -18.10
N GLY A 260 6.54 14.25 -17.54
CA GLY A 260 6.61 15.59 -16.98
C GLY A 260 6.98 16.63 -18.04
N LYS A 261 6.77 17.91 -17.73
CA LYS A 261 7.11 19.04 -18.61
C LYS A 261 8.59 19.02 -19.04
N ASP A 262 9.50 18.87 -18.07
CA ASP A 262 10.94 18.96 -18.30
C ASP A 262 11.43 17.80 -19.19
N SER A 263 10.95 16.58 -18.94
CA SER A 263 11.28 15.41 -19.76
C SER A 263 10.65 15.45 -21.15
N THR A 264 9.51 16.12 -21.32
CA THR A 264 8.84 16.28 -22.63
C THR A 264 9.65 17.21 -23.53
N VAL A 265 10.20 18.31 -22.99
CA VAL A 265 11.14 19.17 -23.72
C VAL A 265 12.33 18.36 -24.23
N ILE A 266 12.95 17.53 -23.38
CA ILE A 266 14.10 16.71 -23.78
C ILE A 266 13.75 15.76 -24.92
N VAL A 267 12.65 15.01 -24.79
CA VAL A 267 12.22 14.07 -25.83
C VAL A 267 11.94 14.81 -27.13
N GLN A 268 11.24 15.95 -27.08
CA GLN A 268 10.95 16.75 -28.26
C GLN A 268 12.22 17.24 -28.95
N MET A 269 13.16 17.85 -28.22
CA MET A 269 14.41 18.35 -28.80
C MET A 269 15.29 17.23 -29.38
N CYS A 270 15.39 16.08 -28.71
CA CYS A 270 16.14 14.93 -29.22
C CYS A 270 15.52 14.34 -30.49
N VAL A 271 14.18 14.29 -30.57
CA VAL A 271 13.47 13.83 -31.75
C VAL A 271 13.64 14.80 -32.91
N GLU A 272 13.48 16.11 -32.67
CA GLU A 272 13.70 17.15 -33.68
C GLU A 272 15.10 17.05 -34.27
N PHE A 273 16.13 16.91 -33.43
CA PHE A 273 17.50 16.70 -33.88
C PHE A 273 17.65 15.44 -34.75
N ALA A 274 17.08 14.30 -34.34
CA ALA A 274 17.15 13.05 -35.11
C ALA A 274 16.36 13.10 -36.43
N LEU A 275 15.29 13.89 -36.51
CA LEU A 275 14.55 14.13 -37.75
C LEU A 275 15.37 14.98 -38.73
N GLU A 276 16.07 15.99 -38.24
CA GLU A 276 16.94 16.87 -39.04
C GLU A 276 18.22 16.17 -39.50
N ASN A 277 18.69 15.16 -38.76
CA ASN A 277 19.97 14.47 -39.01
C ASN A 277 19.75 12.94 -39.09
N PRO A 278 19.31 12.41 -40.25
CA PRO A 278 18.91 11.01 -40.40
C PRO A 278 19.98 9.97 -40.04
N GLU A 279 21.26 10.32 -40.11
CA GLU A 279 22.40 9.49 -39.73
C GLU A 279 22.49 9.17 -38.24
N TYR A 280 21.73 9.87 -37.38
CA TYR A 280 21.70 9.66 -35.93
C TYR A 280 20.41 8.98 -35.43
N GLN A 281 19.46 8.65 -36.32
CA GLN A 281 18.13 8.13 -35.94
C GLN A 281 18.18 6.79 -35.21
N ASP A 282 19.16 5.94 -35.51
CA ASP A 282 19.39 4.65 -34.85
C ASP A 282 19.92 4.78 -33.41
N LYS A 283 20.41 5.96 -33.03
CA LYS A 283 20.97 6.23 -31.70
C LYS A 283 19.91 6.57 -30.66
N LEU A 284 18.74 7.05 -31.09
CA LEU A 284 17.71 7.53 -30.18
C LEU A 284 16.94 6.38 -29.51
N HIS A 285 16.94 6.38 -28.19
CA HIS A 285 16.07 5.55 -27.35
C HIS A 285 15.33 6.42 -26.34
N ILE A 286 14.14 5.99 -25.94
CA ILE A 286 13.31 6.61 -24.92
C ILE A 286 12.98 5.53 -23.88
N ILE A 287 13.25 5.83 -22.61
CA ILE A 287 12.91 4.93 -21.51
C ILE A 287 12.04 5.70 -20.53
N SER A 288 10.86 5.16 -20.25
CA SER A 288 9.96 5.65 -19.21
C SER A 288 9.80 4.61 -18.12
N ALA A 289 9.44 5.05 -16.92
CA ALA A 289 9.12 4.14 -15.81
C ALA A 289 7.68 4.35 -15.37
N SER A 290 6.87 3.29 -15.42
CA SER A 290 5.56 3.27 -14.78
C SER A 290 5.70 2.57 -13.43
N THR A 291 5.40 3.30 -12.35
CA THR A 291 5.57 2.77 -10.98
C THR A 291 4.39 1.89 -10.53
N GLY A 292 3.33 1.78 -11.35
CA GLY A 292 2.08 1.11 -11.01
C GLY A 292 1.18 1.91 -10.04
N VAL A 293 1.62 3.09 -9.60
CA VAL A 293 0.87 3.97 -8.68
C VAL A 293 0.85 5.43 -9.16
N GLU A 294 1.20 5.67 -10.42
CA GLU A 294 1.06 6.98 -11.03
C GLU A 294 -0.41 7.42 -11.02
N ASN A 295 -0.65 8.73 -11.03
CA ASN A 295 -2.00 9.24 -11.25
C ASN A 295 -2.54 8.68 -12.59
N PRO A 296 -3.76 8.08 -12.62
CA PRO A 296 -4.34 7.52 -13.85
C PRO A 296 -4.31 8.45 -15.07
N ILE A 297 -4.54 9.75 -14.87
CA ILE A 297 -4.50 10.75 -15.95
C ILE A 297 -3.09 10.87 -16.55
N ILE A 298 -2.06 10.78 -15.70
CA ILE A 298 -0.66 10.85 -16.11
C ILE A 298 -0.19 9.54 -16.74
N GLU A 299 -0.62 8.41 -16.17
CA GLU A 299 -0.35 7.09 -16.75
C GLU A 299 -0.93 7.00 -18.17
N GLN A 300 -2.17 7.45 -18.37
CA GLN A 300 -2.79 7.52 -19.68
C GLN A 300 -2.04 8.48 -20.63
N HIS A 301 -1.62 9.64 -20.13
CA HIS A 301 -0.80 10.60 -20.91
C HIS A 301 0.50 9.94 -21.39
N VAL A 302 1.26 9.28 -20.51
CA VAL A 302 2.53 8.64 -20.85
C VAL A 302 2.34 7.51 -21.87
N ARG A 303 1.33 6.64 -21.67
CA ARG A 303 1.05 5.54 -22.61
C ARG A 303 0.61 6.05 -23.97
N ARG A 304 -0.26 7.06 -24.01
CA ARG A 304 -0.70 7.67 -25.27
C ARG A 304 0.44 8.39 -26.00
N MET A 305 1.31 9.08 -25.26
CA MET A 305 2.54 9.68 -25.81
C MET A 305 3.46 8.62 -26.41
N LYS A 306 3.61 7.45 -25.76
CA LYS A 306 4.35 6.31 -26.33
C LYS A 306 3.77 5.88 -27.68
N ASP A 307 2.47 5.63 -27.74
CA ASP A 307 1.83 5.14 -28.97
C ASP A 307 1.95 6.13 -30.13
N VAL A 308 1.82 7.42 -29.83
CA VAL A 308 1.90 8.50 -30.82
C VAL A 308 3.33 8.70 -31.30
N ILE A 309 4.32 8.73 -30.39
CA ILE A 309 5.74 8.85 -30.75
C ILE A 309 6.18 7.63 -31.57
N LEU A 310 5.85 6.41 -31.13
CA LEU A 310 6.19 5.19 -31.88
C LEU A 310 5.65 5.24 -33.32
N ARG A 311 4.36 5.53 -33.49
CA ARG A 311 3.75 5.61 -34.83
C ARG A 311 4.37 6.72 -35.68
N THR A 312 4.54 7.91 -35.12
CA THR A 312 5.09 9.07 -35.83
C THR A 312 6.54 8.82 -36.28
N LEU A 313 7.39 8.34 -35.37
CA LEU A 313 8.81 8.12 -35.68
C LEU A 313 9.00 6.91 -36.57
N ASN A 314 8.20 5.86 -36.43
CA ASN A 314 8.30 4.70 -37.32
C ASN A 314 7.98 5.06 -38.77
N GLN A 315 7.10 6.04 -39.00
CA GLN A 315 6.80 6.55 -40.34
C GLN A 315 7.85 7.54 -40.86
N ARG A 316 8.41 8.37 -39.99
CA ARG A 316 9.30 9.48 -40.39
C ARG A 316 10.78 9.11 -40.41
N PHE A 317 11.22 8.14 -39.61
CA PHE A 317 12.61 7.70 -39.60
C PHE A 317 12.91 6.76 -40.77
N LYS A 318 14.07 6.94 -41.41
CA LYS A 318 14.50 6.10 -42.56
C LYS A 318 14.70 4.65 -42.16
N ASN A 319 15.08 4.39 -40.91
CA ASN A 319 15.30 3.07 -40.33
C ASN A 319 14.14 2.62 -39.42
N GLY A 320 12.98 3.27 -39.50
CA GLY A 320 11.84 3.02 -38.61
C GLY A 320 12.10 3.44 -37.16
N PHE A 321 11.19 3.09 -36.24
CA PHE A 321 11.31 3.30 -34.80
C PHE A 321 10.47 2.27 -34.03
N GLY A 322 11.12 1.17 -33.61
CA GLY A 322 10.45 0.02 -33.00
C GLY A 322 10.24 0.14 -31.50
N GLU A 323 9.46 -0.78 -30.93
CA GLU A 323 9.12 -0.80 -29.50
C GLU A 323 10.33 -0.97 -28.58
N GLU A 324 11.41 -1.59 -29.06
CA GLU A 324 12.69 -1.70 -28.36
C GLU A 324 13.37 -0.35 -28.14
N ARG A 325 13.00 0.67 -28.92
CA ARG A 325 13.49 2.04 -28.79
C ARG A 325 12.62 2.94 -27.92
N TYR A 326 11.37 2.55 -27.61
CA TYR A 326 10.56 3.22 -26.60
C TYR A 326 9.96 2.20 -25.61
N VAL A 327 10.66 2.04 -24.49
CA VAL A 327 10.26 1.10 -23.43
C VAL A 327 9.64 1.84 -22.24
N ILE A 328 8.52 1.31 -21.73
CA ILE A 328 7.99 1.65 -20.41
C ILE A 328 8.37 0.49 -19.50
N VAL A 329 9.26 0.73 -18.56
CA VAL A 329 9.67 -0.26 -17.56
C VAL A 329 8.72 -0.25 -16.37
N GLU A 330 8.44 -1.42 -15.83
CA GLU A 330 7.58 -1.62 -14.66
C GLU A 330 8.36 -2.38 -13.57
N PRO A 331 8.07 -2.15 -12.28
CA PRO A 331 8.64 -2.96 -11.20
C PRO A 331 8.25 -4.43 -11.34
N LEU A 332 9.18 -5.31 -10.97
CA LEU A 332 8.86 -6.71 -10.76
C LEU A 332 7.71 -6.83 -9.75
N ILE A 333 6.83 -7.81 -9.95
CA ILE A 333 5.65 -8.01 -9.08
C ILE A 333 6.04 -8.03 -7.60
N GLU A 334 7.16 -8.68 -7.26
CA GLU A 334 7.64 -8.77 -5.88
C GLU A 334 8.03 -7.40 -5.28
N ASP A 335 8.47 -6.44 -6.08
CA ASP A 335 8.95 -5.12 -5.66
C ASP A 335 7.96 -3.97 -5.94
N ASN A 336 6.79 -4.29 -6.50
CA ASN A 336 5.76 -3.30 -6.74
C ASN A 336 5.11 -2.79 -5.44
N PHE A 337 4.30 -1.73 -5.56
CA PHE A 337 3.80 -1.01 -4.40
C PHE A 337 2.95 -1.87 -3.46
N VAL A 338 1.96 -2.59 -4.01
CA VAL A 338 1.01 -3.40 -3.22
C VAL A 338 1.70 -4.60 -2.58
N THR A 339 2.60 -5.27 -3.30
CA THR A 339 3.35 -6.41 -2.78
C THR A 339 4.32 -5.97 -1.69
N CYS A 340 4.92 -4.79 -1.80
CA CYS A 340 5.73 -4.22 -0.73
C CYS A 340 4.94 -3.99 0.57
N ILE A 341 3.73 -3.44 0.48
CA ILE A 341 2.91 -3.14 1.66
C ILE A 341 2.29 -4.41 2.24
N PHE A 342 1.57 -5.19 1.44
CA PHE A 342 0.77 -6.32 1.92
C PHE A 342 1.59 -7.60 2.08
N GLY A 343 2.48 -7.89 1.14
CA GLY A 343 3.35 -9.07 1.16
C GLY A 343 4.60 -8.87 2.01
N LYS A 344 5.32 -7.76 1.81
CA LYS A 344 6.59 -7.48 2.50
C LYS A 344 6.46 -6.69 3.81
N SER A 345 5.24 -6.33 4.19
CA SER A 345 4.91 -5.59 5.43
C SER A 345 5.63 -4.24 5.57
N PHE A 346 5.91 -3.58 4.45
CA PHE A 346 6.49 -2.23 4.47
C PHE A 346 5.47 -1.19 4.91
N SER A 347 5.94 -0.18 5.63
CA SER A 347 5.15 1.01 5.87
C SER A 347 4.94 1.79 4.57
N PRO A 348 3.78 2.47 4.40
CA PRO A 348 3.62 3.46 3.34
C PRO A 348 4.78 4.47 3.37
N PRO A 349 5.32 4.92 2.22
CA PRO A 349 6.53 5.74 2.17
C PRO A 349 6.50 6.99 3.06
N THR A 350 7.55 7.19 3.84
CA THR A 350 7.73 8.39 4.70
C THR A 350 8.94 9.20 4.24
N GLN A 351 9.13 10.41 4.77
CA GLN A 351 10.31 11.23 4.45
C GLN A 351 11.63 10.52 4.77
N SER A 352 11.68 9.75 5.87
CA SER A 352 12.85 8.98 6.32
C SER A 352 12.96 7.58 5.71
N PHE A 353 11.88 7.06 5.12
CA PHE A 353 11.83 5.71 4.55
C PHE A 353 11.17 5.74 3.17
N ARG A 354 11.90 6.30 2.18
CA ARG A 354 11.47 6.45 0.78
C ARG A 354 11.90 5.26 -0.08
N TRP A 355 11.36 4.08 0.21
CA TRP A 355 11.71 2.87 -0.52
C TRP A 355 11.17 2.84 -1.96
N CYS A 356 10.12 3.62 -2.25
CA CYS A 356 9.44 3.63 -3.54
C CYS A 356 10.35 4.08 -4.70
N ILE A 357 11.23 5.06 -4.50
CA ILE A 357 12.09 5.58 -5.57
C ILE A 357 13.05 4.50 -6.09
N SER A 358 13.73 3.80 -5.17
CA SER A 358 14.73 2.81 -5.55
C SER A 358 14.08 1.57 -6.19
N ARG A 359 12.93 1.13 -5.68
CA ARG A 359 12.25 -0.09 -6.14
C ARG A 359 11.35 0.11 -7.35
N LEU A 360 10.52 1.14 -7.33
CA LEU A 360 9.49 1.33 -8.36
C LEU A 360 10.04 2.05 -9.60
N LYS A 361 11.05 2.90 -9.43
CA LYS A 361 11.56 3.76 -10.52
C LYS A 361 12.99 3.43 -10.94
N VAL A 362 13.93 3.42 -10.00
CA VAL A 362 15.36 3.28 -10.33
C VAL A 362 15.74 1.84 -10.67
N GLY A 363 15.24 0.85 -9.94
CA GLY A 363 15.52 -0.57 -10.17
C GLY A 363 15.12 -1.03 -11.57
N PRO A 364 13.86 -0.85 -11.99
CA PRO A 364 13.39 -1.29 -13.30
C PRO A 364 14.15 -0.63 -14.45
N ALA A 365 14.39 0.68 -14.35
CA ALA A 365 15.13 1.41 -15.37
C ALA A 365 16.59 0.92 -15.47
N ARG A 366 17.24 0.64 -14.33
CA ARG A 366 18.60 0.09 -14.33
C ARG A 366 18.66 -1.31 -14.93
N THR A 367 17.70 -2.18 -14.64
CA THR A 367 17.64 -3.52 -15.23
C THR A 367 17.54 -3.43 -16.75
N ASP A 368 16.68 -2.55 -17.26
CA ASP A 368 16.51 -2.35 -18.71
C ASP A 368 17.77 -1.77 -19.38
N LEU A 369 18.43 -0.82 -18.72
CA LEU A 369 19.69 -0.22 -19.20
C LEU A 369 20.83 -1.23 -19.37
N MET A 370 20.77 -2.41 -18.73
CA MET A 370 21.79 -3.45 -18.88
C MET A 370 21.87 -4.02 -20.30
N ARG A 371 20.83 -3.86 -21.13
CA ARG A 371 20.89 -4.32 -22.54
C ARG A 371 21.91 -3.57 -23.40
N PHE A 372 22.39 -2.43 -22.91
CA PHE A 372 23.43 -1.60 -23.55
C PHE A 372 24.82 -1.81 -22.92
N SER A 373 25.02 -2.91 -22.17
CA SER A 373 26.30 -3.15 -21.49
C SER A 373 27.48 -3.37 -22.43
N ASP A 374 27.21 -3.78 -23.66
CA ASP A 374 28.22 -4.10 -24.67
C ASP A 374 28.63 -2.88 -25.51
N GLU A 375 27.91 -1.77 -25.38
CA GLU A 375 28.22 -0.48 -26.01
C GLU A 375 29.42 0.17 -25.29
N GLU A 376 30.29 0.86 -26.03
CA GLU A 376 31.48 1.52 -25.49
C GLU A 376 31.09 2.68 -24.58
N ILE A 377 30.24 3.58 -25.08
CA ILE A 377 29.75 4.72 -24.31
C ILE A 377 28.36 5.19 -24.77
N ILE A 378 27.45 5.27 -23.80
CA ILE A 378 26.08 5.73 -24.01
C ILE A 378 25.76 6.89 -23.06
N VAL A 379 24.83 7.75 -23.47
CA VAL A 379 24.38 8.89 -22.66
C VAL A 379 22.91 8.76 -22.30
N GLN A 380 22.59 8.98 -21.02
CA GLN A 380 21.24 9.15 -20.52
C GLN A 380 20.92 10.63 -20.32
N ALA A 381 19.99 11.17 -21.10
CA ALA A 381 19.48 12.53 -21.00
C ALA A 381 18.51 12.66 -19.82
N LEU A 382 18.75 13.61 -18.92
CA LEU A 382 17.94 13.87 -17.75
C LEU A 382 17.34 15.29 -17.80
N GLY A 383 16.02 15.40 -17.61
CA GLY A 383 15.32 16.68 -17.48
C GLY A 383 15.48 17.31 -16.10
N VAL A 384 16.71 17.66 -15.72
CA VAL A 384 17.03 18.33 -14.43
C VAL A 384 17.45 19.77 -14.67
N ARG A 385 16.99 20.69 -13.80
CA ARG A 385 17.27 22.14 -13.91
C ARG A 385 17.83 22.69 -12.61
N SER A 386 18.80 23.61 -12.71
CA SER A 386 19.46 24.22 -11.55
C SER A 386 18.51 25.11 -10.73
N SER A 387 17.47 25.67 -11.35
CA SER A 387 16.55 26.60 -10.71
C SER A 387 15.31 25.96 -10.08
N GLU A 388 15.19 24.62 -10.06
CA GLU A 388 14.02 23.91 -9.52
C GLU A 388 13.89 24.03 -7.99
N SER A 389 15.00 23.93 -7.25
CA SER A 389 15.08 24.17 -5.79
C SER A 389 16.52 24.16 -5.31
N SER A 390 16.81 24.76 -4.16
CA SER A 390 18.16 24.75 -3.55
C SER A 390 18.73 23.34 -3.33
N ASN A 391 17.88 22.38 -2.93
CA ASN A 391 18.27 20.97 -2.79
C ASN A 391 18.60 20.33 -4.14
N ARG A 392 17.85 20.66 -5.21
CA ARG A 392 18.14 20.20 -6.57
C ARG A 392 19.44 20.82 -7.08
N THR A 393 19.67 22.11 -6.89
CA THR A 393 20.93 22.78 -7.25
C THR A 393 22.12 22.09 -6.59
N ARG A 394 22.05 21.83 -5.27
CA ARG A 394 23.12 21.11 -4.54
C ARG A 394 23.33 19.70 -5.10
N SER A 395 22.25 18.96 -5.36
CA SER A 395 22.34 17.61 -5.93
C SER A 395 22.93 17.60 -7.33
N ILE A 396 22.56 18.57 -8.18
CA ILE A 396 23.07 18.71 -9.55
C ILE A 396 24.55 19.08 -9.50
N ASN A 397 24.94 20.05 -8.67
CA ASN A 397 26.33 20.45 -8.53
C ASN A 397 27.20 19.32 -7.97
N HIS A 398 26.67 18.50 -7.05
CA HIS A 398 27.39 17.31 -6.57
C HIS A 398 27.57 16.24 -7.66
N HIS A 399 26.57 16.07 -8.53
CA HIS A 399 26.57 14.99 -9.53
C HIS A 399 27.32 15.35 -10.82
N PHE A 400 27.21 16.61 -11.26
CA PHE A 400 27.78 17.10 -12.53
C PHE A 400 28.94 18.06 -12.32
N GLY A 401 29.05 18.75 -11.17
CA GLY A 401 30.02 19.83 -11.00
C GLY A 401 29.87 20.90 -12.07
N ASP A 402 30.99 21.29 -12.68
CA ASP A 402 31.06 22.18 -13.84
C ASP A 402 31.01 21.43 -15.18
N ASP A 403 31.06 20.10 -15.15
CA ASP A 403 31.04 19.25 -16.33
C ASP A 403 29.62 19.10 -16.90
N PHE A 404 29.57 18.83 -18.21
CA PHE A 404 28.31 18.49 -18.89
C PHE A 404 27.85 17.07 -18.58
N TYR A 405 28.79 16.11 -18.47
CA TYR A 405 28.47 14.71 -18.20
C TYR A 405 28.69 14.36 -16.73
N GLY A 406 27.71 13.70 -16.14
CA GLY A 406 27.78 13.12 -14.80
C GLY A 406 27.97 11.61 -14.84
N VAL A 407 28.51 11.04 -13.77
CA VAL A 407 28.80 9.60 -13.67
C VAL A 407 27.52 8.80 -13.40
N HIS A 408 27.34 7.68 -14.11
CA HIS A 408 26.29 6.72 -13.80
C HIS A 408 26.85 5.51 -13.03
N VAL A 409 25.97 4.76 -12.35
CA VAL A 409 26.37 3.54 -11.62
C VAL A 409 26.81 2.41 -12.57
N ILE A 410 26.26 2.39 -13.78
CA ILE A 410 26.65 1.47 -14.85
C ILE A 410 27.78 2.12 -15.64
N ARG A 411 28.92 1.44 -15.76
CA ARG A 411 30.19 2.01 -16.22
C ARG A 411 30.16 2.58 -17.65
N CYS A 412 29.46 1.94 -18.58
CA CYS A 412 29.33 2.41 -19.97
C CYS A 412 28.36 3.59 -20.14
N ILE A 413 27.68 4.01 -19.06
CA ILE A 413 26.65 5.06 -19.12
C ILE A 413 27.17 6.33 -18.47
N ARG A 414 26.95 7.46 -19.14
CA ARG A 414 27.05 8.80 -18.56
C ARG A 414 25.70 9.48 -18.57
N THR A 415 25.50 10.44 -17.68
CA THR A 415 24.26 11.23 -17.60
C THR A 415 24.50 12.63 -18.14
N ALA A 416 23.52 13.25 -18.79
CA ALA A 416 23.63 14.62 -19.31
C ALA A 416 22.37 15.43 -18.96
N PRO A 417 22.50 16.69 -18.51
CA PRO A 417 21.37 17.57 -18.21
C PRO A 417 21.26 18.70 -19.26
N PRO A 418 20.78 18.42 -20.49
CA PRO A 418 20.82 19.38 -21.60
C PRO A 418 19.99 20.66 -21.41
N ILE A 419 19.10 20.70 -20.41
CA ILE A 419 18.31 21.88 -20.04
C ILE A 419 18.66 22.43 -18.65
N ARG A 420 19.86 22.11 -18.11
CA ARG A 420 20.29 22.50 -16.76
C ARG A 420 20.09 23.99 -16.44
N HIS A 421 20.27 24.86 -17.43
CA HIS A 421 20.17 26.32 -17.34
C HIS A 421 18.77 26.88 -17.55
N TRP A 422 17.77 26.06 -17.89
CA TRP A 422 16.41 26.53 -18.16
C TRP A 422 15.67 26.93 -16.89
N SER A 423 14.89 27.99 -16.99
CA SER A 423 13.88 28.36 -15.99
C SER A 423 12.56 27.60 -16.20
N ALA A 424 11.66 27.67 -15.23
CA ALA A 424 10.31 27.13 -15.40
C ALA A 424 9.53 27.84 -16.52
N THR A 425 9.71 29.15 -16.69
CA THR A 425 9.14 29.97 -17.79
C THR A 425 9.63 29.47 -19.15
N ASP A 426 10.93 29.18 -19.29
CA ASP A 426 11.48 28.69 -20.56
C ASP A 426 10.83 27.37 -20.97
N VAL A 427 10.67 26.44 -20.01
CA VAL A 427 10.02 25.14 -20.24
C VAL A 427 8.55 25.32 -20.65
N ALA A 428 7.80 26.14 -19.92
CA ALA A 428 6.39 26.38 -20.22
C ALA A 428 6.21 27.06 -21.59
N THR A 429 7.04 28.07 -21.88
CA THR A 429 7.05 28.80 -23.15
C THR A 429 7.41 27.89 -24.31
N PHE A 430 8.40 26.99 -24.14
CA PHE A 430 8.75 26.01 -25.16
C PHE A 430 7.56 25.12 -25.49
N LEU A 431 6.97 24.48 -24.48
CA LEU A 431 5.85 23.55 -24.68
C LEU A 431 4.62 24.23 -25.31
N ALA A 432 4.37 25.50 -24.99
CA ALA A 432 3.24 26.25 -25.51
C ALA A 432 3.46 26.76 -26.96
N ARG A 433 4.68 27.20 -27.28
CA ARG A 433 4.97 27.90 -28.54
C ARG A 433 5.65 27.04 -29.62
N HIS A 434 6.27 25.92 -29.23
CA HIS A 434 6.99 25.03 -30.15
C HIS A 434 6.20 23.73 -30.36
N PRO A 435 5.49 23.58 -31.49
CA PRO A 435 4.71 22.37 -31.77
C PRO A 435 5.65 21.16 -31.86
N SER A 436 5.29 20.09 -31.17
CA SER A 436 6.01 18.82 -31.24
C SER A 436 5.86 18.17 -32.63
N PRO A 437 6.84 17.34 -33.07
CA PRO A 437 6.75 16.61 -34.34
C PRO A 437 5.49 15.74 -34.51
N TRP A 438 4.84 15.38 -33.41
CA TRP A 438 3.62 14.57 -33.34
C TRP A 438 2.37 15.37 -32.92
N THR A 439 2.42 16.70 -32.97
CA THR A 439 1.35 17.59 -32.49
C THR A 439 -0.01 17.34 -33.15
N GLU A 440 -0.05 16.88 -34.40
CA GLU A 440 -1.31 16.57 -35.11
C GLU A 440 -2.14 15.50 -34.40
N GLU A 441 -1.48 14.54 -33.73
CA GLU A 441 -2.16 13.49 -32.98
C GLU A 441 -2.23 13.78 -31.48
N TYR A 442 -1.19 14.41 -30.93
CA TYR A 442 -1.09 14.68 -29.50
C TYR A 442 -0.27 15.93 -29.19
N SER A 443 -0.96 17.03 -28.89
CA SER A 443 -0.35 18.32 -28.61
C SER A 443 0.18 18.46 -27.18
N ASN A 444 1.28 19.20 -27.03
CA ASN A 444 1.82 19.65 -25.74
C ASN A 444 0.78 20.37 -24.85
N TYR A 445 -0.25 20.97 -25.45
CA TYR A 445 -1.37 21.58 -24.74
C TYR A 445 -2.09 20.61 -23.79
N GLN A 446 -2.13 19.31 -24.08
CA GLN A 446 -2.71 18.35 -23.15
C GLN A 446 -1.95 18.31 -21.84
N LEU A 447 -0.62 18.30 -21.89
CA LEU A 447 0.22 18.32 -20.70
C LEU A 447 0.07 19.64 -19.93
N ILE A 448 0.03 20.78 -20.63
CA ILE A 448 -0.20 22.10 -20.03
C ILE A 448 -1.54 22.14 -19.29
N ASN A 449 -2.60 21.59 -19.88
CA ASN A 449 -3.92 21.54 -19.24
C ASN A 449 -3.91 20.74 -17.94
N ILE A 450 -3.31 19.55 -17.94
CA ILE A 450 -3.17 18.74 -16.73
C ILE A 450 -2.44 19.56 -15.64
N TYR A 451 -1.40 20.32 -16.02
CA TYR A 451 -0.61 21.11 -15.04
C TYR A 451 -1.43 22.26 -14.47
N GLY A 452 -2.25 22.92 -15.30
CA GLY A 452 -3.16 23.96 -14.84
C GLY A 452 -4.22 23.43 -13.88
N PHE A 453 -4.84 22.26 -14.16
CA PHE A 453 -5.78 21.64 -13.23
C PHE A 453 -5.11 21.28 -11.90
N ALA A 454 -3.91 20.69 -11.91
CA ALA A 454 -3.16 20.43 -10.67
C ALA A 454 -2.74 21.69 -9.91
N ALA A 455 -2.63 22.83 -10.58
CA ALA A 455 -2.39 24.13 -9.95
C ALA A 455 -3.66 24.74 -9.32
N GLY A 456 -4.85 24.18 -9.57
CA GLY A 456 -6.13 24.63 -9.01
C GLY A 456 -7.00 25.44 -9.98
N MET A 457 -6.76 25.33 -11.29
CA MET A 457 -7.64 25.94 -12.29
C MET A 457 -8.98 25.19 -12.38
N MET A 458 -10.09 25.92 -12.29
CA MET A 458 -11.43 25.36 -12.51
C MET A 458 -11.84 25.34 -13.99
N GLU A 459 -11.19 26.12 -14.85
CA GLU A 459 -11.45 26.16 -16.30
C GLU A 459 -10.21 25.78 -17.11
N CYS A 460 -10.42 25.46 -18.39
CA CYS A 460 -9.33 25.11 -19.31
C CYS A 460 -8.27 26.23 -19.31
N PRO A 461 -7.02 25.97 -18.88
CA PRO A 461 -5.97 26.98 -18.78
C PRO A 461 -5.74 27.73 -20.10
N ILE A 462 -5.98 27.07 -21.23
CA ILE A 462 -5.86 27.64 -22.57
C ILE A 462 -6.90 28.75 -22.81
N GLY A 463 -8.14 28.60 -22.33
CA GLY A 463 -9.19 29.61 -22.48
C GLY A 463 -8.85 30.89 -21.72
N ALA A 464 -8.32 30.74 -20.51
CA ALA A 464 -7.86 31.84 -19.68
C ALA A 464 -6.51 32.43 -20.13
N MET A 465 -5.72 31.70 -20.94
CA MET A 465 -4.45 32.17 -21.54
C MET A 465 -4.63 32.97 -22.84
N ILE A 466 -5.72 32.75 -23.59
CA ILE A 466 -6.02 33.50 -24.84
C ILE A 466 -6.62 34.88 -24.50
N THR A 467 -7.35 34.99 -23.40
CA THR A 467 -7.77 36.26 -22.82
C THR A 467 -6.63 36.82 -21.98
N ASN A 468 -6.12 37.99 -22.33
CA ASN A 468 -4.91 38.63 -21.80
C ASN A 468 -5.01 39.09 -20.32
N ASP A 469 -5.65 38.30 -19.46
CA ASP A 469 -5.85 38.61 -18.05
C ASP A 469 -4.68 38.05 -17.24
N ASN A 470 -3.74 38.94 -16.93
CA ASN A 470 -2.57 38.69 -16.08
C ASN A 470 -2.89 37.99 -14.75
N ASP A 471 -4.14 38.00 -14.28
CA ASP A 471 -4.56 37.36 -13.04
C ASP A 471 -4.86 35.85 -13.19
N ALA A 472 -5.20 35.35 -14.39
CA ALA A 472 -5.29 33.91 -14.67
C ALA A 472 -3.90 33.27 -14.89
N ILE A 473 -2.96 34.04 -15.46
CA ILE A 473 -1.56 33.61 -15.62
C ILE A 473 -0.86 33.58 -14.24
N LYS A 474 -1.22 34.48 -13.32
CA LYS A 474 -0.78 34.41 -11.91
C LYS A 474 -1.32 33.19 -11.17
N SER A 475 -2.55 32.74 -11.42
CA SER A 475 -3.04 31.50 -10.82
C SER A 475 -2.47 30.24 -11.49
N CYS A 476 -2.01 30.32 -12.75
CA CYS A 476 -1.27 29.24 -13.45
C CYS A 476 0.16 29.08 -12.92
N SER A 477 0.64 30.06 -12.15
CA SER A 477 2.03 30.17 -11.70
C SER A 477 2.37 29.34 -10.45
N GLY A 478 1.56 28.34 -10.12
CA GLY A 478 1.82 27.44 -9.01
C GLY A 478 3.12 26.66 -9.18
N SER A 479 4.23 27.17 -8.63
CA SER A 479 5.51 26.47 -8.44
C SER A 479 5.38 25.17 -7.59
N ALA A 480 4.14 24.82 -7.21
CA ALA A 480 3.73 23.69 -6.41
C ALA A 480 3.01 22.58 -7.21
N ALA A 481 2.61 22.80 -8.48
CA ALA A 481 1.92 21.79 -9.28
C ALA A 481 2.89 20.63 -9.61
N ARG A 482 2.73 19.51 -8.92
CA ARG A 482 3.51 18.29 -9.14
C ARG A 482 2.56 17.13 -9.42
N PHE A 483 2.90 16.37 -10.45
CA PHE A 483 2.29 15.06 -10.65
C PHE A 483 3.14 14.02 -9.94
N GLY A 484 2.58 13.44 -8.89
CA GLY A 484 3.15 12.33 -8.18
C GLY A 484 2.26 11.11 -8.28
N CYS A 485 2.72 10.02 -7.67
CA CYS A 485 1.90 8.86 -7.46
C CYS A 485 0.66 9.20 -6.60
N TRP A 486 -0.50 8.65 -6.95
CA TRP A 486 -1.73 8.86 -6.18
C TRP A 486 -1.58 8.35 -4.75
N SER A 487 -0.69 7.37 -4.51
CA SER A 487 -0.43 6.76 -3.20
C SER A 487 0.63 7.49 -2.36
N CYS A 488 1.08 8.69 -2.76
CA CYS A 488 2.18 9.39 -2.09
C CYS A 488 1.83 9.85 -0.67
N THR A 489 2.41 9.18 0.33
CA THR A 489 2.25 9.50 1.76
C THR A 489 3.41 10.31 2.35
N VAL A 490 4.39 10.72 1.54
CA VAL A 490 5.59 11.47 2.00
C VAL A 490 5.22 12.88 2.45
N VAL A 491 4.30 13.53 1.75
CA VAL A 491 3.74 14.84 2.13
C VAL A 491 2.53 14.66 3.05
N LYS A 492 2.22 15.67 3.87
CA LYS A 492 1.05 15.61 4.77
C LYS A 492 -0.24 15.64 3.95
N GLU A 493 -0.38 16.67 3.13
CA GLU A 493 -1.49 16.88 2.20
C GLU A 493 -0.91 17.06 0.80
N ASP A 494 -1.58 16.47 -0.18
CA ASP A 494 -1.22 16.60 -1.59
C ASP A 494 -2.23 17.54 -2.27
N ILE A 495 -1.85 18.81 -2.35
CA ILE A 495 -2.71 19.87 -2.90
C ILE A 495 -2.94 19.64 -4.40
N SER A 496 -1.91 19.18 -5.13
CA SER A 496 -2.03 18.91 -6.57
C SER A 496 -2.98 17.76 -6.86
N LEU A 497 -2.88 16.66 -6.11
CA LEU A 497 -3.82 15.56 -6.25
C LEU A 497 -5.24 15.98 -5.85
N LYS A 498 -5.40 16.78 -4.80
CA LYS A 498 -6.70 17.32 -4.39
C LYS A 498 -7.35 18.17 -5.48
N ASN A 499 -6.59 19.09 -6.09
CA ASN A 499 -7.08 19.91 -7.20
C ASN A 499 -7.45 19.05 -8.44
N LEU A 500 -6.66 18.01 -8.72
CA LEU A 500 -6.99 17.08 -9.81
C LEU A 500 -8.27 16.27 -9.52
N VAL A 501 -8.56 15.94 -8.26
CA VAL A 501 -9.81 15.28 -7.87
C VAL A 501 -11.02 16.18 -8.17
N GLU A 502 -10.89 17.50 -8.02
CA GLU A 502 -11.98 18.44 -8.38
C GLU A 502 -12.25 18.42 -9.90
N ALA A 503 -11.21 18.25 -10.72
CA ALA A 503 -11.33 18.18 -12.18
C ALA A 503 -11.73 16.78 -12.70
N TYR A 504 -11.31 15.71 -12.02
CA TYR A 504 -11.51 14.30 -12.40
C TYR A 504 -12.03 13.48 -11.20
N PRO A 505 -13.24 13.78 -10.69
CA PRO A 505 -13.75 13.18 -9.47
C PRO A 505 -14.03 11.69 -9.59
N GLU A 506 -14.50 11.22 -10.75
CA GLU A 506 -14.82 9.80 -10.99
C GLU A 506 -13.54 8.94 -10.95
N GLU A 507 -12.46 9.43 -11.54
CA GLU A 507 -11.20 8.71 -11.67
C GLU A 507 -10.30 8.80 -10.43
N LEU A 508 -10.39 9.86 -9.64
CA LEU A 508 -9.39 10.15 -8.59
C LEU A 508 -9.94 10.18 -7.15
N SER A 509 -11.24 10.38 -6.92
CA SER A 509 -11.76 10.53 -5.55
C SER A 509 -11.46 9.33 -4.66
N HIS A 510 -11.69 8.12 -5.19
CA HIS A 510 -11.46 6.87 -4.49
C HIS A 510 -9.96 6.64 -4.18
N LEU A 511 -9.07 7.00 -5.12
CA LEU A 511 -7.62 6.93 -4.90
C LEU A 511 -7.14 7.96 -3.87
N TYR A 512 -7.71 9.16 -3.86
CA TYR A 512 -7.39 10.19 -2.88
C TYR A 512 -7.83 9.79 -1.46
N GLU A 513 -9.02 9.19 -1.32
CA GLU A 513 -9.48 8.61 -0.05
C GLU A 513 -8.53 7.50 0.41
N MET A 514 -8.18 6.55 -0.48
CA MET A 514 -7.23 5.48 -0.16
C MET A 514 -5.87 6.02 0.27
N ARG A 515 -5.38 7.09 -0.39
CA ARG A 515 -4.14 7.76 0.00
C ARG A 515 -4.20 8.35 1.41
N ASN A 516 -5.33 8.91 1.81
CA ASN A 516 -5.53 9.45 3.16
C ASN A 516 -5.58 8.34 4.22
N ILE A 517 -6.12 7.18 3.87
CA ILE A 517 -6.11 5.96 4.71
C ILE A 517 -4.66 5.44 4.85
N LEU A 518 -3.93 5.28 3.74
CA LEU A 518 -2.50 4.92 3.75
C LEU A 518 -1.67 5.91 4.57
N LYS A 519 -1.98 7.21 4.50
CA LYS A 519 -1.33 8.23 5.31
C LYS A 519 -1.60 8.04 6.80
N SER A 520 -2.82 7.66 7.16
CA SER A 520 -3.25 7.42 8.54
C SER A 520 -2.58 6.17 9.13
N ALA A 521 -2.35 5.14 8.31
CA ALA A 521 -1.62 3.93 8.73
C ALA A 521 -0.16 4.18 9.16
N GLN A 522 0.43 5.33 8.82
CA GLN A 522 1.75 5.73 9.31
C GLN A 522 1.75 6.19 10.77
N ASP A 523 0.59 6.55 11.31
CA ASP A 523 0.45 6.99 12.68
C ASP A 523 0.44 5.77 13.62
N ILE A 524 1.53 5.64 14.37
CA ILE A 524 1.74 4.54 15.33
C ILE A 524 0.63 4.47 16.39
N ARG A 525 -0.14 5.53 16.61
CA ARG A 525 -1.26 5.55 17.57
C ARG A 525 -2.41 4.62 17.19
N TYR A 526 -2.48 4.16 15.94
CA TYR A 526 -3.43 3.12 15.51
C TYR A 526 -2.87 1.70 15.67
N GLY A 527 -1.67 1.55 16.25
CA GLY A 527 -1.05 0.25 16.45
C GLY A 527 -0.69 -0.50 15.17
N GLY A 528 -0.54 0.21 14.04
CA GLY A 528 -0.26 -0.41 12.76
C GLY A 528 1.11 -1.07 12.61
N PHE A 529 2.03 -0.88 13.55
CA PHE A 529 3.41 -1.39 13.46
C PHE A 529 3.79 -2.33 14.59
N THR A 530 4.59 -3.35 14.32
CA THR A 530 5.15 -4.18 15.38
C THR A 530 6.11 -3.38 16.26
N GLY A 531 6.12 -3.64 17.56
CA GLY A 531 7.02 -2.99 18.53
C GLY A 531 8.50 -3.37 18.37
N TYR A 532 8.78 -4.38 17.54
CA TYR A 532 10.12 -4.87 17.24
C TYR A 532 10.34 -4.91 15.73
N LYS A 533 11.53 -4.48 15.33
CA LYS A 533 11.97 -4.48 13.94
C LYS A 533 12.61 -5.82 13.59
N ARG A 534 12.24 -6.35 12.42
CA ARG A 534 12.86 -7.55 11.87
C ARG A 534 14.28 -7.25 11.40
N SER A 535 15.23 -8.13 11.73
CA SER A 535 16.58 -8.10 11.15
C SER A 535 16.61 -8.78 9.77
N ARG A 536 17.76 -8.77 9.09
CA ARG A 536 17.96 -9.50 7.82
C ARG A 536 17.97 -11.02 8.02
N LYS A 537 18.37 -11.49 9.20
CA LYS A 537 18.36 -12.91 9.57
C LYS A 537 16.94 -13.31 10.00
N ALA A 538 16.42 -14.40 9.46
CA ALA A 538 15.10 -14.92 9.84
C ALA A 538 15.02 -15.23 11.34
N GLY A 539 13.84 -15.04 11.93
CA GLY A 539 13.60 -15.26 13.37
C GLY A 539 14.33 -14.28 14.30
N THR A 540 15.00 -13.26 13.76
CA THR A 540 15.81 -12.32 14.54
C THR A 540 15.15 -10.96 14.61
N PHE A 541 14.94 -10.46 15.83
CA PHE A 541 14.27 -9.19 16.11
C PHE A 541 15.18 -8.24 16.86
N GLN A 542 15.02 -6.96 16.58
CA GLN A 542 15.73 -5.89 17.27
C GLN A 542 14.76 -4.78 17.68
N PRO A 543 15.12 -3.94 18.65
CA PRO A 543 14.22 -2.90 19.11
C PRO A 543 14.06 -1.78 18.08
N GLY A 544 12.84 -1.24 17.94
CA GLY A 544 12.53 -0.12 17.05
C GLY A 544 11.21 -0.30 16.30
N TYR A 545 10.86 0.68 15.47
CA TYR A 545 9.67 0.62 14.61
C TYR A 545 9.78 -0.54 13.64
N GLY A 546 8.89 -1.51 13.77
CA GLY A 546 8.90 -2.73 12.98
C GLY A 546 7.98 -2.72 11.78
N ASP A 547 7.54 -3.92 11.43
CA ASP A 547 6.78 -4.21 10.22
C ASP A 547 5.32 -3.77 10.39
N LEU A 548 4.63 -3.52 9.28
CA LEU A 548 3.20 -3.30 9.27
C LEU A 548 2.46 -4.57 9.75
N THR A 549 1.59 -4.46 10.74
CA THR A 549 0.88 -5.61 11.34
C THR A 549 -0.05 -6.26 10.33
N ILE A 550 -0.39 -7.54 10.55
CA ILE A 550 -1.43 -8.21 9.74
C ILE A 550 -2.77 -7.51 9.91
N ASP A 551 -3.07 -7.01 11.10
CA ASP A 551 -4.31 -6.27 11.39
C ASP A 551 -4.45 -5.02 10.53
N MET A 552 -3.40 -4.20 10.51
CA MET A 552 -3.39 -2.97 9.71
C MET A 552 -3.42 -3.28 8.22
N ARG A 553 -2.73 -4.33 7.76
CA ARG A 553 -2.82 -4.79 6.38
C ARG A 553 -4.23 -5.24 6.00
N THR A 554 -4.92 -5.94 6.90
CA THR A 554 -6.32 -6.36 6.71
C THR A 554 -7.25 -5.16 6.58
N ILE A 555 -7.11 -4.17 7.48
CA ILE A 555 -7.87 -2.91 7.41
C ILE A 555 -7.62 -2.21 6.06
N LEU A 556 -6.35 -2.09 5.67
CA LEU A 556 -5.98 -1.48 4.39
C LEU A 556 -6.54 -2.25 3.19
N LEU A 557 -6.54 -3.59 3.19
CA LEU A 557 -7.13 -4.41 2.12
C LEU A 557 -8.64 -4.25 2.04
N ASN A 558 -9.34 -4.17 3.16
CA ASN A 558 -10.78 -3.90 3.20
C ASN A 558 -11.11 -2.52 2.62
N HIS A 559 -10.33 -1.50 2.94
CA HIS A 559 -10.47 -0.19 2.32
C HIS A 559 -10.12 -0.21 0.83
N TRP A 560 -9.10 -0.99 0.44
CA TRP A 560 -8.73 -1.19 -0.96
C TRP A 560 -9.91 -1.73 -1.78
N SER A 561 -10.57 -2.77 -1.25
CA SER A 561 -11.77 -3.38 -1.84
C SER A 561 -12.96 -2.42 -1.84
N ARG A 562 -13.28 -1.80 -0.70
CA ARG A 562 -14.39 -0.84 -0.55
C ARG A 562 -14.29 0.33 -1.54
N LEU A 563 -13.08 0.81 -1.79
CA LEU A 563 -12.81 1.93 -2.69
C LEU A 563 -12.61 1.51 -4.15
N GLY A 564 -12.73 0.22 -4.47
CA GLY A 564 -12.58 -0.28 -5.83
C GLY A 564 -11.19 -0.04 -6.42
N VAL A 565 -10.15 0.05 -5.58
CA VAL A 565 -8.79 0.27 -6.06
C VAL A 565 -8.30 -1.01 -6.74
N PRO A 566 -7.84 -0.97 -8.00
CA PRO A 566 -7.47 -2.17 -8.73
C PRO A 566 -6.27 -2.88 -8.09
N MET A 567 -6.29 -4.21 -8.14
CA MET A 567 -5.16 -5.08 -7.80
C MET A 567 -5.13 -6.23 -8.80
N LYS A 568 -3.96 -6.51 -9.39
CA LYS A 568 -3.82 -7.59 -10.37
C LYS A 568 -3.79 -8.95 -9.64
N GLU A 569 -4.28 -9.99 -10.29
CA GLU A 569 -4.26 -11.36 -9.76
C GLU A 569 -2.83 -11.82 -9.40
N GLU A 570 -1.85 -11.50 -10.24
CA GLU A 570 -0.44 -11.81 -10.00
C GLU A 570 0.10 -11.17 -8.70
N GLU A 571 -0.41 -9.98 -8.33
CA GLU A 571 -0.04 -9.29 -7.09
C GLU A 571 -0.63 -10.01 -5.88
N ILE A 572 -1.89 -10.45 -5.97
CA ILE A 572 -2.57 -11.21 -4.92
C ILE A 572 -1.83 -12.53 -4.65
N LEU A 573 -1.42 -13.23 -5.70
CA LEU A 573 -0.64 -14.46 -5.61
C LEU A 573 0.76 -14.20 -5.01
N ALA A 574 1.43 -13.13 -5.42
CA ALA A 574 2.73 -12.76 -4.87
C ALA A 574 2.67 -12.37 -3.39
N ILE A 575 1.64 -11.62 -2.98
CA ILE A 575 1.36 -11.29 -1.58
C ILE A 575 1.17 -12.57 -0.79
N THR A 576 0.36 -13.50 -1.29
CA THR A 576 0.08 -14.79 -0.64
C THR A 576 1.36 -15.58 -0.39
N LYS A 577 2.18 -15.75 -1.42
CA LYS A 577 3.47 -16.44 -1.32
C LYS A 577 4.40 -15.77 -0.30
N LEU A 578 4.50 -14.44 -0.33
CA LEU A 578 5.38 -13.71 0.57
C LEU A 578 4.92 -13.77 2.02
N VAL A 579 3.61 -13.67 2.29
CA VAL A 579 3.07 -13.79 3.65
C VAL A 579 3.32 -15.20 4.20
N ARG A 580 3.11 -16.25 3.40
CA ARG A 580 3.42 -17.64 3.82
C ARG A 580 4.91 -17.82 4.14
N GLN A 581 5.78 -17.39 3.21
CA GLN A 581 7.23 -17.55 3.34
C GLN A 581 7.84 -16.71 4.47
N ARG A 582 7.23 -15.56 4.81
CA ARG A 582 7.80 -14.60 5.77
C ARG A 582 7.11 -14.56 7.12
N GLU A 583 5.81 -14.76 7.17
CA GLU A 583 5.04 -14.60 8.41
C GLU A 583 4.76 -15.97 9.04
N ILE A 584 4.22 -16.93 8.27
CA ILE A 584 3.91 -18.28 8.76
C ILE A 584 5.19 -19.03 9.12
N LYS A 585 6.23 -18.95 8.28
CA LYS A 585 7.54 -19.55 8.57
C LYS A 585 8.18 -19.00 9.85
N GLU A 586 7.87 -17.75 10.19
CA GLU A 586 8.30 -17.14 11.45
C GLU A 586 7.29 -17.39 12.57
N GLY A 587 6.37 -18.35 12.45
CA GLY A 587 5.42 -18.73 13.49
C GLY A 587 4.31 -17.70 13.77
N LEU A 588 4.10 -16.70 12.92
CA LEU A 588 2.97 -15.78 13.10
C LEU A 588 1.66 -16.45 12.64
N ALA A 589 0.66 -16.52 13.51
CA ALA A 589 -0.68 -16.94 13.12
C ALA A 589 -1.30 -15.88 12.21
N ILE A 590 -1.66 -16.29 10.99
CA ILE A 590 -2.38 -15.43 10.04
C ILE A 590 -3.87 -15.75 10.16
N PRO A 591 -4.71 -14.77 10.51
CA PRO A 591 -6.13 -14.98 10.67
C PRO A 591 -6.85 -15.07 9.32
N ASP A 592 -7.93 -15.83 9.25
CA ASP A 592 -8.69 -16.07 8.01
C ASP A 592 -9.18 -14.77 7.36
N ARG A 593 -9.59 -13.79 8.17
CA ARG A 593 -9.98 -12.46 7.70
C ARG A 593 -8.94 -11.75 6.85
N PHE A 594 -7.65 -11.99 7.06
CA PHE A 594 -6.60 -11.42 6.20
C PHE A 594 -6.67 -12.02 4.80
N TRP A 595 -6.87 -13.34 4.73
CA TRP A 595 -7.02 -14.08 3.48
C TRP A 595 -8.31 -13.70 2.78
N GLU A 596 -9.42 -13.62 3.49
CA GLU A 596 -10.70 -13.14 2.96
C GLU A 596 -10.57 -11.73 2.39
N ALA A 597 -9.96 -10.80 3.15
CA ALA A 597 -9.74 -9.43 2.71
C ALA A 597 -8.83 -9.31 1.49
N LEU A 598 -7.90 -10.26 1.30
CA LEU A 598 -7.01 -10.31 0.14
C LEU A 598 -7.69 -10.95 -1.07
N PHE A 599 -8.36 -12.09 -0.88
CA PHE A 599 -8.94 -12.89 -1.96
C PHE A 599 -10.27 -12.35 -2.48
N GLN A 600 -10.97 -11.50 -1.71
CA GLN A 600 -12.12 -10.75 -2.25
C GLN A 600 -11.74 -9.84 -3.43
N LEU A 601 -10.45 -9.48 -3.57
CA LEU A 601 -9.95 -8.68 -4.69
C LEU A 601 -9.74 -9.49 -5.97
N LEU A 602 -9.90 -10.82 -5.92
CA LEU A 602 -9.88 -11.65 -7.12
C LEU A 602 -11.18 -11.48 -7.92
N PRO A 603 -11.12 -11.48 -9.26
CA PRO A 603 -12.31 -11.36 -10.11
C PRO A 603 -13.29 -12.54 -9.96
N ILE A 604 -12.81 -13.69 -9.47
CA ILE A 604 -13.62 -14.86 -9.13
C ILE A 604 -13.51 -15.07 -7.64
N THR A 605 -14.58 -14.73 -6.89
CA THR A 605 -14.66 -15.03 -5.46
C THR A 605 -14.81 -16.54 -5.30
N PRO A 606 -13.88 -17.19 -4.61
CA PRO A 606 -13.84 -18.64 -4.54
C PRO A 606 -14.95 -19.11 -3.58
N GLY A 607 -15.66 -20.20 -3.96
CA GLY A 607 -16.89 -20.66 -3.30
C GLY A 607 -16.73 -21.21 -1.85
N PRO A 608 -17.78 -21.79 -1.25
CA PRO A 608 -17.81 -22.20 0.17
C PRO A 608 -16.94 -23.43 0.52
N PHE A 609 -16.38 -24.15 -0.45
CA PHE A 609 -15.51 -25.32 -0.24
C PHE A 609 -14.01 -24.99 -0.24
N THR A 610 -13.68 -23.72 -0.10
CA THR A 610 -12.35 -23.18 -0.39
C THR A 610 -11.32 -23.31 0.71
N SER A 611 -11.70 -23.86 1.86
CA SER A 611 -10.74 -24.25 2.90
C SER A 611 -9.65 -25.21 2.39
N SER A 612 -9.83 -25.85 1.23
CA SER A 612 -8.81 -26.66 0.53
C SER A 612 -7.88 -25.86 -0.40
N LEU A 613 -8.36 -24.83 -1.11
CA LEU A 613 -7.52 -23.85 -1.84
C LEU A 613 -6.73 -22.94 -0.87
N PHE A 614 -7.24 -22.78 0.35
CA PHE A 614 -6.70 -21.91 1.40
C PHE A 614 -6.11 -22.67 2.60
N HIS A 615 -5.92 -24.00 2.50
CA HIS A 615 -5.36 -24.79 3.60
C HIS A 615 -3.89 -24.42 3.84
N PRO A 616 -3.44 -24.20 5.11
CA PRO A 616 -2.07 -23.85 5.46
C PRO A 616 -1.00 -24.90 5.12
N VAL A 617 -1.39 -26.04 4.54
CA VAL A 617 -0.53 -27.15 4.10
C VAL A 617 -0.43 -27.22 2.57
N TRP A 618 -1.18 -26.42 1.82
CA TRP A 618 -1.14 -26.45 0.36
C TRP A 618 -0.09 -25.48 -0.20
N GLU A 619 1.16 -25.94 -0.23
CA GLU A 619 2.17 -25.57 -1.24
C GLU A 619 2.51 -26.86 -2.02
N PRO A 620 2.50 -26.88 -3.36
CA PRO A 620 3.00 -28.02 -4.10
C PRO A 620 4.53 -27.96 -4.07
N ASP A 621 5.15 -28.43 -2.99
CA ASP A 621 6.60 -28.70 -2.97
C ASP A 621 6.97 -29.82 -3.97
N TYR A 622 5.97 -30.56 -4.43
CA TYR A 622 6.05 -31.49 -5.55
C TYR A 622 4.70 -31.55 -6.25
N LEU A 623 4.72 -31.46 -7.58
CA LEU A 623 3.59 -31.91 -8.39
C LEU A 623 3.72 -33.42 -8.61
N VAL A 624 2.60 -34.11 -8.71
CA VAL A 624 2.56 -35.55 -8.98
C VAL A 624 2.04 -35.72 -10.41
N ASP A 625 2.72 -36.47 -11.28
CA ASP A 625 2.14 -36.80 -12.60
C ASP A 625 0.96 -37.78 -12.48
N ASN A 626 0.30 -38.06 -13.60
CA ASN A 626 -0.80 -39.03 -13.69
C ASN A 626 -0.42 -40.44 -13.17
N ASP A 627 0.88 -40.72 -13.01
CA ASP A 627 1.42 -41.99 -12.56
C ASP A 627 1.90 -41.96 -11.09
N GLY A 628 1.74 -40.84 -10.37
CA GLY A 628 2.08 -40.77 -8.94
C GLY A 628 3.52 -40.31 -8.63
N THR A 629 4.27 -39.77 -9.59
CA THR A 629 5.69 -39.43 -9.43
C THR A 629 5.93 -37.94 -9.17
N LYS A 630 6.81 -37.60 -8.21
CA LYS A 630 7.12 -36.21 -7.79
C LYS A 630 7.98 -35.42 -8.80
N ILE A 631 7.53 -34.23 -9.23
CA ILE A 631 8.21 -33.31 -10.15
C ILE A 631 8.56 -31.98 -9.44
N LYS A 632 9.74 -31.40 -9.73
CA LYS A 632 10.24 -30.14 -9.14
C LYS A 632 9.66 -28.87 -9.81
N SER A 633 9.35 -27.84 -9.02
CA SER A 633 8.62 -26.63 -9.43
C SER A 633 9.23 -25.76 -10.55
N LYS A 634 10.49 -25.99 -10.96
CA LYS A 634 11.16 -25.14 -11.97
C LYS A 634 10.79 -25.51 -13.41
N SER A 635 10.17 -26.66 -13.65
CA SER A 635 9.91 -27.19 -14.99
C SER A 635 8.47 -27.03 -15.48
N VAL A 636 7.59 -26.36 -14.74
CA VAL A 636 6.16 -26.30 -15.09
C VAL A 636 5.68 -24.86 -14.97
N GLY A 637 5.36 -24.27 -16.14
CA GLY A 637 4.74 -22.97 -16.24
C GLY A 637 3.45 -22.92 -15.42
N ILE A 638 3.21 -21.74 -14.85
CA ILE A 638 2.01 -21.39 -14.10
C ILE A 638 0.85 -21.44 -15.08
N ASP A 639 0.20 -22.59 -15.18
CA ASP A 639 -1.12 -22.75 -15.73
C ASP A 639 -1.62 -24.14 -15.36
N ARG A 640 -2.67 -24.19 -14.55
CA ARG A 640 -3.89 -24.98 -14.84
C ARG A 640 -4.86 -24.92 -13.67
N MET A 641 -5.99 -24.26 -13.90
CA MET A 641 -7.28 -24.78 -13.47
C MET A 641 -7.34 -26.26 -13.85
N THR A 642 -7.65 -27.15 -12.91
CA THR A 642 -7.84 -28.57 -13.24
C THR A 642 -9.05 -28.73 -14.16
N GLU A 643 -9.14 -29.86 -14.86
CA GLU A 643 -10.35 -30.17 -15.66
C GLU A 643 -11.61 -30.20 -14.77
N ASN A 644 -11.45 -30.64 -13.52
CA ASN A 644 -12.50 -30.61 -12.51
C ASN A 644 -12.89 -29.18 -12.11
N ASP A 645 -11.93 -28.26 -11.98
CA ASP A 645 -12.23 -26.84 -11.68
C ASP A 645 -13.00 -26.19 -12.84
N ASN A 646 -12.61 -26.48 -14.09
CA ASN A 646 -13.33 -25.99 -15.27
C ASN A 646 -14.76 -26.56 -15.37
N ILE A 647 -14.94 -27.84 -15.02
CA ILE A 647 -16.25 -28.49 -14.96
C ILE A 647 -17.11 -27.84 -13.87
N TRP A 648 -16.54 -27.61 -12.69
CA TRP A 648 -17.23 -26.96 -11.58
C TRP A 648 -17.64 -25.52 -11.90
N ILE A 649 -16.77 -24.73 -12.54
CA ILE A 649 -17.06 -23.35 -12.95
C ILE A 649 -18.21 -23.32 -13.97
N LYS A 650 -18.13 -24.14 -15.02
CA LYS A 650 -19.21 -24.23 -16.03
C LYS A 650 -20.55 -24.65 -15.40
N ARG A 651 -20.51 -25.58 -14.46
CA ARG A 651 -21.68 -26.03 -13.70
C ARG A 651 -22.27 -24.89 -12.86
N PHE A 652 -21.43 -24.20 -12.09
CA PHE A 652 -21.84 -23.12 -11.20
C PHE A 652 -22.41 -21.92 -11.99
N GLU A 653 -21.82 -21.58 -13.14
CA GLU A 653 -22.35 -20.56 -14.05
C GLU A 653 -23.74 -20.95 -14.60
N GLY A 654 -23.93 -22.23 -14.95
CA GLY A 654 -25.22 -22.76 -15.39
C GLY A 654 -26.29 -22.63 -14.30
N VAL A 655 -25.99 -23.11 -13.09
CA VAL A 655 -26.89 -23.03 -11.93
C VAL A 655 -27.22 -21.58 -11.57
N SER A 656 -26.22 -20.70 -11.55
CA SER A 656 -26.40 -19.28 -11.23
C SER A 656 -27.29 -18.57 -12.26
N ARG A 657 -27.17 -18.92 -13.54
CA ARG A 657 -28.01 -18.36 -14.61
C ARG A 657 -29.47 -18.76 -14.43
N VAL A 658 -29.74 -20.02 -14.10
CA VAL A 658 -31.12 -20.47 -13.84
C VAL A 658 -31.66 -19.84 -12.56
N ALA A 659 -30.87 -19.82 -11.48
CA ALA A 659 -31.25 -19.21 -10.21
C ALA A 659 -31.58 -17.72 -10.34
N ALA A 660 -30.88 -16.98 -11.21
CA ALA A 660 -31.17 -15.58 -11.49
C ALA A 660 -32.55 -15.35 -12.13
N THR A 661 -33.13 -16.36 -12.78
CA THR A 661 -34.44 -16.29 -13.44
C THR A 661 -35.59 -16.78 -12.56
N LEU A 662 -35.29 -17.39 -11.40
CA LEU A 662 -36.29 -17.91 -10.48
C LEU A 662 -37.07 -16.81 -9.79
N LYS A 663 -38.36 -17.07 -9.56
CA LYS A 663 -39.24 -16.22 -8.76
C LYS A 663 -39.64 -16.94 -7.47
N VAL A 664 -39.87 -16.16 -6.42
CA VAL A 664 -40.47 -16.67 -5.18
C VAL A 664 -41.86 -17.27 -5.50
N GLY A 665 -42.12 -18.47 -4.99
CA GLY A 665 -43.31 -19.29 -5.28
C GLY A 665 -43.14 -20.27 -6.45
N GLN A 666 -41.98 -20.30 -7.10
CA GLN A 666 -41.73 -21.21 -8.23
C GLN A 666 -41.24 -22.57 -7.73
N SER A 667 -41.85 -23.65 -8.25
CA SER A 667 -41.38 -25.02 -7.99
C SER A 667 -40.09 -25.29 -8.77
N VAL A 668 -39.10 -25.85 -8.08
CA VAL A 668 -37.79 -26.17 -8.64
C VAL A 668 -37.42 -27.62 -8.32
N ARG A 669 -36.69 -28.23 -9.25
CA ARG A 669 -35.97 -29.48 -9.03
C ARG A 669 -34.51 -29.14 -8.81
N ILE A 670 -33.94 -29.65 -7.73
CA ILE A 670 -32.52 -29.44 -7.39
C ILE A 670 -31.83 -30.80 -7.36
N LEU A 671 -30.73 -30.87 -8.09
CA LEU A 671 -29.80 -31.98 -8.05
C LEU A 671 -28.57 -31.58 -7.22
N THR A 672 -28.23 -32.40 -6.24
CA THR A 672 -26.97 -32.32 -5.47
C THR A 672 -26.13 -33.56 -5.76
N GLU A 673 -24.90 -33.60 -5.24
CA GLU A 673 -24.00 -34.74 -5.44
C GLU A 673 -24.58 -36.06 -4.91
N MET A 674 -25.38 -36.01 -3.84
CA MET A 674 -25.90 -37.19 -3.17
C MET A 674 -27.37 -37.51 -3.51
N THR A 675 -28.19 -36.50 -3.83
CA THR A 675 -29.64 -36.66 -3.99
C THR A 675 -30.27 -35.62 -4.93
N SER A 676 -31.47 -35.92 -5.45
CA SER A 676 -32.34 -34.94 -6.12
C SER A 676 -33.65 -34.77 -5.36
N PHE A 677 -34.12 -33.55 -5.20
CA PHE A 677 -35.37 -33.24 -4.52
C PHE A 677 -36.12 -32.09 -5.19
N TYR A 678 -37.41 -31.99 -4.88
CA TYR A 678 -38.30 -30.92 -5.35
C TYR A 678 -38.66 -30.00 -4.19
N GLY A 679 -38.63 -28.69 -4.45
CA GLY A 679 -39.01 -27.69 -3.46
C GLY A 679 -39.66 -26.48 -4.12
N GLU A 680 -40.40 -25.71 -3.35
CA GLU A 680 -40.91 -24.41 -3.78
C GLU A 680 -39.99 -23.31 -3.24
N CYS A 681 -39.50 -22.43 -4.12
CA CYS A 681 -38.60 -21.35 -3.70
C CYS A 681 -39.35 -20.33 -2.85
N THR A 682 -39.00 -20.22 -1.57
CA THR A 682 -39.60 -19.28 -0.61
C THR A 682 -38.82 -17.98 -0.49
N GLU A 683 -37.49 -18.03 -0.63
CA GLU A 683 -36.64 -16.84 -0.56
C GLU A 683 -35.38 -17.00 -1.41
N ILE A 684 -34.88 -15.88 -1.96
CA ILE A 684 -33.63 -15.82 -2.74
C ILE A 684 -32.68 -14.89 -1.99
N ILE A 685 -31.66 -15.47 -1.35
CA ILE A 685 -30.73 -14.74 -0.49
C ILE A 685 -29.54 -14.27 -1.32
N ARG A 686 -29.29 -12.96 -1.26
CA ARG A 686 -28.22 -12.29 -2.00
C ARG A 686 -27.16 -11.77 -1.04
N ASN A 687 -25.90 -11.74 -1.49
CA ASN A 687 -24.84 -11.06 -0.75
C ASN A 687 -24.95 -9.53 -0.87
N GLU A 688 -24.08 -8.83 -0.18
CA GLU A 688 -23.99 -7.35 -0.17
C GLU A 688 -23.73 -6.74 -1.57
N PHE A 689 -23.27 -7.56 -2.53
CA PHE A 689 -23.03 -7.20 -3.93
C PHE A 689 -24.19 -7.57 -4.87
N GLY A 690 -25.32 -8.07 -4.34
CA GLY A 690 -26.52 -8.42 -5.11
C GLY A 690 -26.48 -9.78 -5.82
N HIS A 691 -25.42 -10.57 -5.64
CA HIS A 691 -25.27 -11.91 -6.22
C HIS A 691 -26.04 -12.94 -5.38
N ILE A 692 -26.76 -13.85 -6.04
CA ILE A 692 -27.51 -14.91 -5.35
C ILE A 692 -26.53 -15.93 -4.78
N GLN A 693 -26.54 -16.11 -3.46
CA GLN A 693 -25.66 -17.07 -2.78
C GLN A 693 -26.43 -18.30 -2.29
N GLN A 694 -27.68 -18.12 -1.87
CA GLN A 694 -28.49 -19.21 -1.32
C GLN A 694 -29.94 -19.11 -1.79
N LEU A 695 -30.61 -20.26 -1.82
CA LEU A 695 -32.05 -20.37 -2.02
C LEU A 695 -32.66 -21.00 -0.78
N SER A 696 -33.72 -20.39 -0.25
CA SER A 696 -34.59 -21.04 0.73
C SER A 696 -35.75 -21.68 0.00
N LEU A 697 -36.03 -22.93 0.36
CA LEU A 697 -36.99 -23.79 -0.30
C LEU A 697 -37.91 -24.42 0.74
N ASN A 698 -39.18 -24.52 0.42
CA ASN A 698 -40.11 -25.37 1.15
C ASN A 698 -40.11 -26.77 0.50
N ILE A 699 -39.62 -27.75 1.24
CA ILE A 699 -39.56 -29.16 0.83
C ILE A 699 -40.50 -29.91 1.78
N SER A 700 -41.62 -30.41 1.25
CA SER A 700 -42.59 -31.23 2.00
C SER A 700 -43.09 -30.61 3.32
N GLY A 701 -43.09 -29.27 3.45
CA GLY A 701 -43.55 -28.54 4.63
C GLY A 701 -42.43 -28.00 5.52
N GLU A 702 -41.16 -28.33 5.26
CA GLU A 702 -40.00 -27.83 5.99
C GLU A 702 -39.21 -26.81 5.16
N SER A 703 -38.74 -25.75 5.81
CA SER A 703 -37.93 -24.70 5.18
C SER A 703 -36.45 -25.06 5.25
N VAL A 704 -35.82 -25.27 4.09
CA VAL A 704 -34.40 -25.61 3.95
C VAL A 704 -33.69 -24.55 3.13
N THR A 705 -32.56 -24.05 3.63
CA THR A 705 -31.72 -23.10 2.90
C THR A 705 -30.49 -23.81 2.34
N ILE A 706 -30.29 -23.72 1.02
CA ILE A 706 -29.19 -24.36 0.31
C ILE A 706 -28.35 -23.33 -0.46
N SER A 707 -27.02 -23.46 -0.38
CA SER A 707 -26.11 -22.62 -1.16
C SER A 707 -25.97 -23.12 -2.59
N LEU A 708 -25.95 -22.19 -3.55
CA LEU A 708 -25.85 -22.50 -4.99
C LEU A 708 -24.60 -23.32 -5.34
N ALA A 709 -23.54 -23.19 -4.55
CA ALA A 709 -22.29 -23.92 -4.80
C ALA A 709 -22.42 -25.44 -4.61
N PHE A 710 -23.40 -25.89 -3.84
CA PHE A 710 -23.69 -27.30 -3.57
C PHE A 710 -24.70 -27.89 -4.55
N ILE A 711 -25.30 -27.04 -5.39
CA ILE A 711 -26.24 -27.45 -6.43
C ILE A 711 -25.44 -27.88 -7.65
N HIS A 712 -25.67 -29.11 -8.09
CA HIS A 712 -25.11 -29.65 -9.32
C HIS A 712 -25.91 -29.23 -10.54
N ASP A 713 -27.24 -29.19 -10.41
CA ASP A 713 -28.14 -28.73 -11.45
C ASP A 713 -29.45 -28.22 -10.83
N ILE A 714 -30.10 -27.26 -11.50
CA ILE A 714 -31.37 -26.69 -11.07
C ILE A 714 -32.27 -26.44 -12.26
N GLU A 715 -33.52 -26.91 -12.15
CA GLU A 715 -34.53 -26.76 -13.19
C GLU A 715 -35.80 -26.16 -12.58
N ALA A 716 -36.35 -25.14 -13.26
CA ALA A 716 -37.67 -24.63 -12.94
C ALA A 716 -38.74 -25.58 -13.47
N VAL A 717 -39.60 -26.09 -12.59
CA VAL A 717 -40.59 -27.11 -12.94
C VAL A 717 -41.96 -26.45 -13.06
N THR A 718 -42.65 -26.72 -14.18
CA THR A 718 -44.06 -26.36 -14.35
C THR A 718 -44.97 -27.49 -13.87
N PHE A 719 -46.13 -27.15 -13.31
CA PHE A 719 -47.09 -28.03 -12.61
C PHE A 719 -47.49 -29.37 -13.29
N LYS A 720 -47.10 -29.62 -14.55
CA LYS A 720 -47.36 -30.88 -15.26
C LYS A 720 -46.41 -32.03 -14.89
N ASP A 721 -45.23 -31.76 -14.32
CA ASP A 721 -44.21 -32.80 -14.08
C ASP A 721 -44.30 -33.45 -12.68
N LYS A 722 -45.19 -32.98 -11.79
CA LYS A 722 -45.38 -33.52 -10.43
C LYS A 722 -46.05 -34.91 -10.38
N LEU A 723 -46.46 -35.48 -11.51
CA LEU A 723 -47.30 -36.70 -11.56
C LEU A 723 -46.56 -37.99 -11.97
N ILE A 724 -45.24 -37.94 -12.19
CA ILE A 724 -44.48 -39.12 -12.61
C ILE A 724 -43.33 -39.33 -11.60
N GLU A 725 -43.35 -40.49 -10.95
CA GLU A 725 -42.37 -41.00 -9.97
C GLU A 725 -42.54 -40.55 -8.51
N GLY A 726 -43.62 -41.06 -7.90
CA GLY A 726 -43.64 -41.32 -6.48
C GLY A 726 -42.65 -42.44 -6.11
N ARG A 727 -41.55 -42.07 -5.45
CA ARG A 727 -40.85 -42.93 -4.49
C ARG A 727 -40.49 -42.11 -3.26
N GLN A 728 -41.19 -42.40 -2.17
CA GLN A 728 -40.82 -42.03 -0.81
C GLN A 728 -39.35 -42.38 -0.57
N LEU A 729 -38.53 -41.37 -0.32
CA LEU A 729 -37.25 -41.53 0.37
C LEU A 729 -37.45 -41.04 1.80
N VAL A 730 -37.46 -42.00 2.72
CA VAL A 730 -37.37 -41.78 4.15
C VAL A 730 -35.99 -41.17 4.42
N LEU A 731 -35.97 -39.95 4.94
CA LEU A 731 -34.78 -39.35 5.53
C LEU A 731 -34.60 -39.98 6.92
N ASP A 732 -33.56 -40.80 7.11
CA ASP A 732 -32.98 -40.99 8.44
C ASP A 732 -32.09 -39.76 8.69
N ILE A 733 -32.47 -38.97 9.70
CA ILE A 733 -31.79 -37.76 10.19
C ILE A 733 -30.61 -38.16 11.08
#